data_AF-A0A222P449-F1
#
_entry.id   AF-A0A222P449-F1
#
_cell.length_a   1.000
_cell.length_b   1.000
_cell.length_c   1.000
_cell.angle_alpha   90.00
_cell.angle_beta   90.00
_cell.angle_gamma   90.00
#
_symmetry.space_group_name_H-M   'P 1'
#
loop_
_entity.id
_entity.type
_entity.pdbx_description
1 polymer ?
#
loop_
_entity_poly.entity_id
_entity_poly.type
_entity_poly.pdbx_seq_one_letter_code
_entity_poly.pdbx_strand_id
1 'polypeptide(L)'
;MRRQKVVIQTLEEAPSLDNQSEFKKKKRKAKPVVIENLPLVSTESPYSEKIELLIKNLESLAAEEFPIPQMDIEIQQDFTLKPLLTAFKRQTALVHNLFMQARGEINRCIHETGYHEILVKHIEGLTAEIQYINEDLKNIQAAVHDRHAFLTLPTTHPEKCTEFFIDSQLKLQNTLEGFLNNFSALRIERRQDVVSQGIRANLVSFIGELPRDFNTIHSLVDSSVIEALRVKCLQHLGERTGFLNFRIVIKPLESYEIIYLVTNLFTKNSIQDLAILKRQFAAIHHMIAKVQAFPIQTINNYINLQDEIEKKNRQLHKEYHSIQDQITSGLLPELQEYLALFALLLPAPASVIKAKETIRGLQELSQELERFFIQVNNEELKQYEVTTSLKRKFTNAPKQGLPVWDNLEQMVIHLSKIQIRKQQDLDTLNDLQKRFEHLKKVTLESIHFLNIEYESQKTTIENELHEALIDTKAALNFQYQHDALSAEVIKSKIQEKLATTYDFLLTLPKSNTPLQSLLFRKETLLSKLRGYVTESKEALKIQLTPSLNQIHLGFSSYQSPLLTSFNPFNAELQQDENKASEALQTMNSIYHELDITSGRNLQNWFNRLENQGNIVHELVIKRNKTCTNALQIEHRLKTQAYRTSVVILKALQEEFWRIMRAYFPNAIALHPNDEKLQAIDDIIDATSDINLEWSKETLDKIDPRLFVLSSIYRDFHRINNRYINTNLFLHSDQTYLQELIDKVEVHLHNDHMEALSNAKRPLLVQWIRIYILRSLQAIGHQLLTYWKQDESLRYRFFVTLGACQTEHKLVETGNEVYHSLKALTAA
;
A
#
# COMPACT_ATOMS: atom_id res chain seq x y z
N MET A 1 37.49 13.90 -17.72
CA MET A 1 38.11 14.73 -18.79
C MET A 1 37.46 16.11 -18.79
N ARG A 2 38.24 17.16 -19.05
CA ARG A 2 37.89 18.61 -19.05
C ARG A 2 37.91 19.31 -17.68
N ARG A 3 39.12 19.78 -17.35
CA ARG A 3 39.39 20.90 -16.43
C ARG A 3 38.87 22.19 -17.07
N GLN A 4 38.09 22.98 -16.34
CA GLN A 4 37.91 24.41 -16.66
C GLN A 4 38.57 25.25 -15.56
N LYS A 5 39.57 26.01 -16.00
CA LYS A 5 40.21 27.12 -15.29
C LYS A 5 39.17 28.23 -15.12
N VAL A 6 39.09 28.81 -13.93
CA VAL A 6 38.62 30.20 -13.79
C VAL A 6 39.73 30.99 -13.11
N VAL A 7 40.01 32.11 -13.77
CA VAL A 7 41.14 33.02 -13.60
C VAL A 7 40.79 34.06 -12.53
N ILE A 8 41.83 34.45 -11.80
CA ILE A 8 41.89 35.56 -10.85
C ILE A 8 41.50 36.88 -11.54
N GLN A 9 40.60 37.65 -10.93
CA GLN A 9 40.55 39.10 -11.14
C GLN A 9 40.58 39.79 -9.77
N THR A 10 41.78 40.25 -9.46
CA THR A 10 42.10 41.37 -8.58
C THR A 10 41.45 42.65 -9.10
N LEU A 11 40.82 43.40 -8.20
CA LEU A 11 40.52 44.82 -8.36
C LEU A 11 40.98 45.51 -7.07
N GLU A 12 42.24 45.95 -7.10
CA GLU A 12 42.67 47.16 -6.40
C GLU A 12 42.08 48.35 -7.15
N GLU A 13 41.54 49.34 -6.45
CA GLU A 13 42.09 50.70 -6.47
C GLU A 13 41.44 51.56 -5.38
N ALA A 14 42.30 52.37 -4.76
CA ALA A 14 42.12 53.14 -3.54
C ALA A 14 41.39 54.49 -3.79
N PRO A 15 41.25 55.35 -2.76
CA PRO A 15 42.37 56.20 -2.36
C PRO A 15 42.54 56.23 -0.83
N SER A 16 43.74 55.99 -0.29
CA SER A 16 44.77 57.01 -0.06
C SER A 16 44.20 58.36 0.42
N LEU A 17 44.14 58.53 1.73
CA LEU A 17 44.29 59.82 2.37
C LEU A 17 45.32 59.68 3.48
N ASP A 18 46.57 59.92 3.07
CA ASP A 18 47.55 60.58 3.90
C ASP A 18 46.87 61.76 4.60
N ASN A 19 46.93 61.79 5.92
CA ASN A 19 47.14 63.04 6.63
C ASN A 19 47.73 62.73 7.99
N GLN A 20 49.05 62.91 8.05
CA GLN A 20 49.73 63.42 9.23
C GLN A 20 48.85 64.48 9.92
N SER A 21 48.48 64.24 11.16
CA SER A 21 48.21 65.36 12.06
C SER A 21 48.68 64.99 13.45
N GLU A 22 49.86 65.49 13.77
CA GLU A 22 50.27 65.81 15.14
C GLU A 22 49.10 66.47 15.87
N PHE A 23 48.37 65.73 16.71
CA PHE A 23 47.56 66.35 17.76
C PHE A 23 48.48 66.71 18.93
N LYS A 24 49.38 67.68 18.66
CA LYS A 24 49.85 68.61 19.67
C LYS A 24 48.61 69.26 20.27
N LYS A 25 48.22 68.84 21.49
CA LYS A 25 47.26 69.60 22.30
C LYS A 25 47.89 70.96 22.62
N LYS A 26 47.67 71.92 21.71
CA LYS A 26 47.89 73.35 21.95
C LYS A 26 47.11 73.71 23.22
N LYS A 27 47.83 74.03 24.29
CA LYS A 27 47.31 74.77 25.44
C LYS A 27 46.58 75.99 24.90
N ARG A 28 45.23 75.96 24.92
CA ARG A 28 44.44 77.18 24.81
C ARG A 28 44.77 78.02 26.03
N LYS A 29 45.44 79.15 25.83
CA LYS A 29 45.52 80.21 26.84
C LYS A 29 44.10 80.67 27.11
N ALA A 30 43.50 80.22 28.21
CA ALA A 30 42.36 80.90 28.80
C ALA A 30 42.87 82.25 29.32
N LYS A 31 42.23 83.35 28.91
CA LYS A 31 42.42 84.65 29.55
C LYS A 31 42.07 84.50 31.04
N PRO A 32 42.82 85.13 31.95
CA PRO A 32 42.51 85.07 33.38
C PRO A 32 41.14 85.69 33.61
N VAL A 33 40.21 84.93 34.16
CA VAL A 33 39.06 85.51 34.85
C VAL A 33 39.63 86.11 36.13
N VAL A 34 39.67 87.43 36.18
CA VAL A 34 39.92 88.18 37.41
C VAL A 34 38.73 87.90 38.32
N ILE A 35 38.92 87.07 39.34
CA ILE A 35 38.05 87.05 40.50
C ILE A 35 38.62 88.07 41.46
N GLU A 36 37.80 89.07 41.75
CA GLU A 36 38.09 90.16 42.68
C GLU A 36 38.51 89.61 44.06
N ASN A 37 39.49 90.30 44.64
CA ASN A 37 40.03 90.07 45.96
C ASN A 37 38.90 89.92 46.99
N LEU A 38 38.72 88.70 47.49
CA LEU A 38 38.07 88.47 48.78
C LEU A 38 39.17 88.44 49.86
N PRO A 39 38.91 89.05 51.02
CA PRO A 39 39.93 89.32 52.03
C PRO A 39 40.53 88.02 52.57
N LEU A 40 41.87 88.02 52.76
CA LEU A 40 42.59 87.01 53.52
C LEU A 40 41.95 86.87 54.90
N VAL A 41 41.16 85.83 55.08
CA VAL A 41 40.94 85.22 56.40
C VAL A 41 41.87 84.03 56.44
N SER A 42 42.89 84.11 57.28
CA SER A 42 43.70 82.96 57.68
C SER A 42 42.80 81.97 58.43
N THR A 43 42.15 81.07 57.69
CA THR A 43 41.59 79.84 58.24
C THR A 43 42.59 78.73 57.97
N GLU A 44 43.19 78.19 59.02
CA GLU A 44 43.85 76.88 58.96
C GLU A 44 42.91 75.90 58.24
N SER A 45 43.42 75.24 57.19
CA SER A 45 42.64 74.26 56.46
C SER A 45 42.27 73.12 57.42
N PRO A 46 41.00 72.64 57.43
CA PRO A 46 40.59 71.52 58.29
C PRO A 46 41.32 70.21 57.96
N TYR A 47 42.10 70.19 56.88
CA TYR A 47 42.90 69.05 56.43
C TYR A 47 44.39 69.17 56.76
N SER A 48 44.88 70.29 57.28
CA SER A 48 46.34 70.48 57.51
C SER A 48 46.92 69.42 58.45
N GLU A 49 46.26 69.15 59.58
CA GLU A 49 46.69 68.11 60.54
C GLU A 49 46.61 66.70 59.93
N LYS A 50 45.57 66.45 59.11
CA LYS A 50 45.40 65.18 58.38
C LYS A 50 46.48 65.00 57.30
N ILE A 51 46.85 66.06 56.60
CA ILE A 51 47.92 66.04 55.59
C ILE A 51 49.26 65.77 56.25
N GLU A 52 49.58 66.41 57.38
CA GLU A 52 50.81 66.12 58.12
C GLU A 52 50.86 64.66 58.61
N LEU A 53 49.74 64.14 59.13
CA LEU A 53 49.64 62.73 59.54
C LEU A 53 49.82 61.77 58.35
N LEU A 54 49.21 62.07 57.21
CA LEU A 54 49.31 61.27 55.98
C LEU A 54 50.71 61.34 55.36
N ILE A 55 51.38 62.50 55.38
CA ILE A 55 52.77 62.64 54.96
C ILE A 55 53.66 61.79 55.86
N LYS A 56 53.50 61.87 57.18
CA LYS A 56 54.27 61.07 58.14
C LYS A 56 54.04 59.58 57.95
N ASN A 57 52.80 59.16 57.66
CA ASN A 57 52.47 57.77 57.35
C ASN A 57 53.11 57.31 56.03
N LEU A 58 53.03 58.12 54.98
CA LEU A 58 53.66 57.84 53.68
C LEU A 58 55.19 57.76 53.79
N GLU A 59 55.81 58.67 54.54
CA GLU A 59 57.25 58.62 54.87
C GLU A 59 57.60 57.36 55.67
N SER A 60 56.78 56.98 56.65
CA SER A 60 56.97 55.75 57.42
C SER A 60 56.86 54.49 56.56
N LEU A 61 55.94 54.46 55.60
CA LEU A 61 55.73 53.31 54.70
C LEU A 61 56.83 53.21 53.64
N ALA A 62 57.30 54.35 53.12
CA ALA A 62 58.39 54.39 52.17
C ALA A 62 59.76 54.12 52.83
N ALA A 63 59.88 54.38 54.14
CA ALA A 63 61.06 54.06 54.94
C ALA A 63 61.04 52.61 55.49
N GLU A 64 60.01 51.82 55.20
CA GLU A 64 59.97 50.40 55.59
C GLU A 64 61.07 49.63 54.85
N GLU A 65 62.03 49.10 55.61
CA GLU A 65 63.13 48.33 55.06
C GLU A 65 62.79 46.84 54.97
N PHE A 66 63.04 46.25 53.80
CA PHE A 66 62.86 44.83 53.54
C PHE A 66 64.24 44.16 53.35
N PRO A 67 64.96 43.80 54.42
CA PRO A 67 66.30 43.22 54.29
C PRO A 67 66.27 41.88 53.56
N ILE A 68 67.20 41.65 52.65
CA ILE A 68 67.43 40.36 51.97
C ILE A 68 68.74 39.75 52.49
N PRO A 69 68.83 38.42 52.67
CA PRO A 69 70.07 37.77 53.10
C PRO A 69 71.22 38.05 52.11
N GLN A 70 72.45 38.16 52.61
CA GLN A 70 73.63 38.16 51.74
C GLN A 70 73.82 36.76 51.16
N MET A 71 73.87 36.65 49.84
CA MET A 71 73.93 35.36 49.13
C MET A 71 75.08 35.33 48.14
N ASP A 72 75.68 34.16 47.98
CA ASP A 72 76.67 33.90 46.93
C ASP A 72 76.06 34.08 45.53
N ILE A 73 76.88 34.53 44.58
CA ILE A 73 76.47 34.77 43.19
C ILE A 73 75.83 33.50 42.58
N GLU A 74 76.34 32.32 42.92
CA GLU A 74 75.83 31.03 42.45
C GLU A 74 74.39 30.75 42.94
N ILE A 75 74.10 31.04 44.22
CA ILE A 75 72.77 30.86 44.80
C ILE A 75 71.78 31.88 44.23
N GLN A 76 72.24 33.12 43.96
CA GLN A 76 71.41 34.14 43.30
C GLN A 76 70.99 33.75 41.87
N GLN A 77 71.68 32.79 41.23
CA GLN A 77 71.30 32.24 39.93
C GLN A 77 70.36 31.01 40.03
N ASP A 78 69.90 30.63 41.24
CA ASP A 78 68.88 29.58 41.38
C ASP A 78 67.63 29.90 40.54
N PHE A 79 67.07 28.86 39.94
CA PHE A 79 65.97 28.97 38.97
C PHE A 79 64.75 29.67 39.58
N THR A 80 64.46 29.39 40.85
CA THR A 80 63.33 29.97 41.58
C THR A 80 63.70 31.32 42.20
N LEU A 81 64.93 31.44 42.71
CA LEU A 81 65.37 32.64 43.45
C LEU A 81 65.61 33.85 42.55
N LYS A 82 66.17 33.66 41.35
CA LYS A 82 66.50 34.76 40.43
C LYS A 82 65.27 35.58 39.99
N PRO A 83 64.14 34.96 39.57
CA PRO A 83 62.90 35.68 39.31
C PRO A 83 62.37 36.43 40.54
N LEU A 84 62.38 35.80 41.72
CA LEU A 84 61.92 36.41 42.97
C LEU A 84 62.77 37.65 43.33
N LEU A 85 64.09 37.57 43.20
CA LEU A 85 64.99 38.70 43.42
C LEU A 85 64.79 39.83 42.40
N THR A 86 64.45 39.48 41.16
CA THR A 86 64.15 40.47 40.11
C THR A 86 62.81 41.16 40.39
N ALA A 87 61.78 40.40 40.77
CA ALA A 87 60.48 40.92 41.16
C ALA A 87 60.59 41.83 42.39
N PHE A 88 61.34 41.40 43.40
CA PHE A 88 61.66 42.19 44.58
C PHE A 88 62.30 43.53 44.20
N LYS A 89 63.41 43.52 43.44
CA LYS A 89 64.09 44.74 42.98
C LYS A 89 63.15 45.68 42.22
N ARG A 90 62.29 45.12 41.36
CA ARG A 90 61.31 45.89 40.59
C ARG A 90 60.27 46.55 41.49
N GLN A 91 59.74 45.84 42.48
CA GLN A 91 58.73 46.39 43.39
C GLN A 91 59.32 47.40 44.36
N THR A 92 60.53 47.18 44.88
CA THR A 92 61.24 48.18 45.69
C THR A 92 61.47 49.47 44.90
N ALA A 93 61.87 49.36 43.62
CA ALA A 93 61.99 50.52 42.74
C ALA A 93 60.63 51.22 42.49
N LEU A 94 59.54 50.46 42.41
CA LEU A 94 58.19 51.00 42.25
C LEU A 94 57.75 51.81 43.48
N VAL A 95 57.94 51.28 44.70
CA VAL A 95 57.67 52.00 45.95
C VAL A 95 58.47 53.31 46.00
N HIS A 96 59.77 53.25 45.67
CA HIS A 96 60.61 54.45 45.62
C HIS A 96 60.09 55.48 44.60
N ASN A 97 59.70 55.05 43.40
CA ASN A 97 59.17 55.94 42.37
C ASN A 97 57.82 56.57 42.78
N LEU A 98 56.90 55.78 43.34
CA LEU A 98 55.61 56.26 43.83
C LEU A 98 55.79 57.25 44.99
N PHE A 99 56.72 56.98 45.91
CA PHE A 99 57.07 57.90 46.99
C PHE A 99 57.67 59.22 46.46
N MET A 100 58.59 59.15 45.49
CA MET A 100 59.17 60.35 44.88
C MET A 100 58.13 61.18 44.11
N GLN A 101 57.16 60.51 43.47
CA GLN A 101 56.00 61.18 42.87
C GLN A 101 55.15 61.87 43.93
N ALA A 102 54.78 61.15 45.00
CA ALA A 102 54.01 61.69 46.13
C ALA A 102 54.67 62.95 46.69
N ARG A 103 55.99 62.89 46.95
CA ARG A 103 56.77 64.01 47.48
C ARG A 103 56.79 65.21 46.53
N GLY A 104 56.88 64.97 45.23
CA GLY A 104 56.80 66.01 44.21
C GLY A 104 55.43 66.70 44.17
N GLU A 105 54.35 65.97 44.37
CA GLU A 105 52.98 66.50 44.40
C GLU A 105 52.65 67.19 45.72
N ILE A 106 53.06 66.64 46.86
CA ILE A 106 52.98 67.26 48.18
C ILE A 106 53.64 68.64 48.16
N ASN A 107 54.88 68.74 47.71
CA ASN A 107 55.61 70.01 47.67
C ASN A 107 54.96 71.08 46.78
N ARG A 108 54.17 70.68 45.76
CA ARG A 108 53.48 71.61 44.87
C ARG A 108 52.18 72.14 45.48
N CYS A 109 51.46 71.30 46.23
CA CYS A 109 50.09 71.58 46.64
C CYS A 109 49.94 71.96 48.13
N ILE A 110 50.96 71.74 48.96
CA ILE A 110 50.90 71.92 50.43
C ILE A 110 50.73 73.39 50.88
N HIS A 111 51.06 74.35 50.02
CA HIS A 111 50.94 75.79 50.33
C HIS A 111 49.64 76.41 49.81
N GLU A 112 48.81 75.65 49.08
CA GLU A 112 47.57 76.13 48.46
C GLU A 112 46.36 75.46 49.11
N THR A 113 45.73 76.13 50.08
CA THR A 113 44.65 75.57 50.91
C THR A 113 43.45 75.03 50.11
N GLY A 114 43.19 75.57 48.91
CA GLY A 114 42.14 75.11 48.00
C GLY A 114 42.37 73.73 47.37
N TYR A 115 43.61 73.19 47.42
CA TYR A 115 43.96 71.87 46.90
C TYR A 115 44.11 70.81 47.99
N HIS A 116 43.97 71.17 49.27
CA HIS A 116 44.21 70.26 50.39
C HIS A 116 43.31 69.01 50.38
N GLU A 117 42.03 69.12 50.01
CA GLU A 117 41.14 67.95 49.93
C GLU A 117 41.57 66.97 48.82
N ILE A 118 41.99 67.50 47.66
CA ILE A 118 42.51 66.71 46.53
C ILE A 118 43.82 66.04 46.93
N LEU A 119 44.69 66.79 47.61
CA LEU A 119 45.96 66.30 48.12
C LEU A 119 45.75 65.18 49.15
N VAL A 120 44.79 65.30 50.07
CA VAL A 120 44.43 64.24 51.02
C VAL A 120 44.02 62.96 50.28
N LYS A 121 43.08 63.05 49.32
CA LYS A 121 42.62 61.87 48.56
C LYS A 121 43.75 61.24 47.74
N HIS A 122 44.66 62.05 47.21
CA HIS A 122 45.80 61.56 46.44
C HIS A 122 46.83 60.87 47.33
N ILE A 123 47.19 61.47 48.49
CA ILE A 123 48.10 60.85 49.45
C ILE A 123 47.47 59.56 50.01
N GLU A 124 46.18 59.54 50.33
CA GLU A 124 45.47 58.32 50.76
C GLU A 124 45.52 57.22 49.70
N GLY A 125 45.30 57.56 48.42
CA GLY A 125 45.39 56.61 47.31
C GLY A 125 46.80 56.04 47.13
N LEU A 126 47.83 56.89 47.13
CA LEU A 126 49.22 56.46 47.05
C LEU A 126 49.67 55.67 48.29
N THR A 127 49.16 56.03 49.47
CA THR A 127 49.40 55.30 50.72
C THR A 127 48.86 53.88 50.60
N ALA A 128 47.63 53.70 50.10
CA ALA A 128 47.04 52.38 49.90
C ALA A 128 47.79 51.55 48.85
N GLU A 129 48.25 52.18 47.76
CA GLU A 129 49.04 51.50 46.72
C GLU A 129 50.42 51.06 47.24
N ILE A 130 51.12 51.93 47.99
CA ILE A 130 52.39 51.58 48.64
C ILE A 130 52.19 50.48 49.69
N GLN A 131 51.10 50.51 50.46
CA GLN A 131 50.77 49.44 51.42
C GLN A 131 50.58 48.09 50.72
N TYR A 132 49.83 48.05 49.62
CA TYR A 132 49.64 46.84 48.82
C TYR A 132 50.97 46.30 48.27
N ILE A 133 51.83 47.17 47.74
CA ILE A 133 53.15 46.76 47.24
C ILE A 133 54.06 46.30 48.40
N ASN A 134 53.99 46.95 49.57
CA ASN A 134 54.75 46.52 50.75
C ASN A 134 54.30 45.14 51.26
N GLU A 135 53.00 44.83 51.20
CA GLU A 135 52.48 43.48 51.49
C GLU A 135 53.02 42.44 50.48
N ASP A 136 53.03 42.76 49.19
CA ASP A 136 53.58 41.88 48.16
C ASP A 136 55.11 41.72 48.30
N LEU A 137 55.82 42.80 48.66
CA LEU A 137 57.24 42.77 49.00
C LEU A 137 57.51 41.87 50.22
N LYS A 138 56.66 41.89 51.26
CA LYS A 138 56.75 40.95 52.40
C LYS A 138 56.61 39.51 51.95
N ASN A 139 55.67 39.23 51.06
CA ASN A 139 55.44 37.88 50.53
C ASN A 139 56.64 37.41 49.68
N ILE A 140 57.13 38.26 48.77
CA ILE A 140 58.31 37.98 47.96
C ILE A 140 59.54 37.80 48.85
N GLN A 141 59.71 38.66 49.86
CA GLN A 141 60.81 38.59 50.83
C GLN A 141 60.76 37.27 51.60
N ALA A 142 59.60 36.87 52.13
CA ALA A 142 59.43 35.59 52.81
C ALA A 142 59.79 34.43 51.88
N ALA A 143 59.30 34.43 50.64
CA ALA A 143 59.63 33.41 49.65
C ALA A 143 61.14 33.35 49.30
N VAL A 144 61.80 34.51 49.21
CA VAL A 144 63.26 34.62 49.03
C VAL A 144 63.99 34.02 50.24
N HIS A 145 63.56 34.34 51.46
CA HIS A 145 64.16 33.79 52.68
C HIS A 145 63.97 32.28 52.78
N ASP A 146 62.77 31.77 52.55
CA ASP A 146 62.46 30.35 52.61
C ASP A 146 63.27 29.57 51.58
N ARG A 147 63.32 30.06 50.32
CA ARG A 147 64.11 29.42 49.27
C ARG A 147 65.61 29.48 49.56
N HIS A 148 66.11 30.60 50.07
CA HIS A 148 67.52 30.73 50.45
C HIS A 148 67.90 29.81 51.63
N ALA A 149 67.08 29.79 52.68
CA ALA A 149 67.25 28.91 53.84
C ALA A 149 67.23 27.43 53.44
N PHE A 150 66.35 27.06 52.52
CA PHE A 150 66.30 25.72 51.94
C PHE A 150 67.60 25.37 51.20
N LEU A 151 68.10 26.25 50.32
CA LEU A 151 69.29 25.98 49.50
C LEU A 151 70.62 25.97 50.28
N THR A 152 70.69 26.65 51.43
CA THR A 152 71.94 26.83 52.20
C THR A 152 72.26 25.71 53.20
N LEU A 153 71.36 24.72 53.37
CA LEU A 153 71.47 23.59 54.30
C LEU A 153 71.93 23.99 55.73
N PRO A 154 71.01 24.03 56.73
CA PRO A 154 71.33 24.55 58.06
C PRO A 154 72.24 23.63 58.90
N THR A 155 72.58 22.43 58.41
CA THR A 155 73.38 21.47 59.17
C THR A 155 74.89 21.60 58.86
N THR A 156 75.69 21.43 59.91
CA THR A 156 77.16 21.33 59.86
C THR A 156 77.64 19.89 59.99
N HIS A 157 76.74 18.93 60.16
CA HIS A 157 77.07 17.50 60.28
C HIS A 157 77.25 16.88 58.88
N PRO A 158 78.42 16.29 58.58
CA PRO A 158 78.71 15.73 57.26
C PRO A 158 77.80 14.54 56.88
N GLU A 159 77.40 13.72 57.85
CA GLU A 159 76.50 12.58 57.64
C GLU A 159 75.11 13.03 57.16
N LYS A 160 74.51 14.02 57.84
CA LYS A 160 73.21 14.59 57.45
C LYS A 160 73.27 15.34 56.12
N CYS A 161 74.38 16.02 55.82
CA CYS A 161 74.56 16.64 54.49
C CYS A 161 74.62 15.59 53.38
N THR A 162 75.23 14.44 53.65
CA THR A 162 75.33 13.33 52.69
C THR A 162 73.95 12.70 52.46
N GLU A 163 73.15 12.50 53.52
CA GLU A 163 71.77 12.03 53.43
C GLU A 163 70.89 12.97 52.58
N PHE A 164 70.87 14.27 52.89
CA PHE A 164 70.11 15.26 52.11
C PHE A 164 70.56 15.34 50.65
N PHE A 165 71.85 15.15 50.40
CA PHE A 165 72.41 15.11 49.06
C PHE A 165 71.92 13.88 48.27
N ILE A 166 71.97 12.69 48.86
CA ILE A 166 71.48 11.43 48.24
C ILE A 166 69.99 11.54 47.93
N ASP A 167 69.19 12.04 48.88
CA ASP A 167 67.75 12.26 48.68
C ASP A 167 67.48 13.22 47.51
N SER A 168 68.31 14.26 47.37
CA SER A 168 68.21 15.22 46.27
C SER A 168 68.57 14.58 44.93
N GLN A 169 69.57 13.70 44.89
CA GLN A 169 69.91 12.93 43.68
C GLN A 169 68.75 12.03 43.24
N LEU A 170 68.18 11.26 44.17
CA LEU A 170 67.02 10.41 43.92
C LEU A 170 65.82 11.24 43.44
N LYS A 171 65.58 12.39 44.06
CA LYS A 171 64.50 13.30 43.67
C LYS A 171 64.70 13.86 42.26
N LEU A 172 65.93 14.21 41.88
CA LEU A 172 66.24 14.65 40.52
C LEU A 172 66.09 13.52 39.51
N GLN A 173 66.51 12.30 39.83
CA GLN A 173 66.29 11.12 38.99
C GLN A 173 64.80 10.89 38.72
N ASN A 174 63.98 10.82 39.77
CA ASN A 174 62.53 10.63 39.65
C ASN A 174 61.86 11.77 38.87
N THR A 175 62.30 13.00 39.08
CA THR A 175 61.78 14.19 38.37
C THR A 175 62.13 14.13 36.88
N LEU A 176 63.36 13.76 36.55
CA LEU A 176 63.83 13.63 35.18
C LEU A 176 63.15 12.45 34.47
N GLU A 177 62.97 11.32 35.14
CA GLU A 177 62.22 10.17 34.63
C GLU A 177 60.77 10.56 34.30
N GLY A 178 60.07 11.22 35.23
CA GLY A 178 58.72 11.71 35.01
C GLY A 178 58.62 12.70 33.83
N PHE A 179 59.60 13.59 33.68
CA PHE A 179 59.69 14.47 32.53
C PHE A 179 59.89 13.68 31.22
N LEU A 180 60.84 12.74 31.19
CA LEU A 180 61.19 11.98 29.99
C LEU A 180 60.08 11.02 29.56
N ASN A 181 59.32 10.46 30.50
CA ASN A 181 58.15 9.63 30.20
C ASN A 181 57.01 10.45 29.56
N ASN A 182 56.79 11.69 30.00
CA ASN A 182 55.84 12.58 29.34
C ASN A 182 56.37 13.08 27.98
N PHE A 183 57.68 13.29 27.90
CA PHE A 183 58.34 13.70 26.66
C PHE A 183 58.31 12.60 25.59
N SER A 184 58.52 11.33 25.94
CA SER A 184 58.50 10.20 25.00
C SER A 184 57.11 9.94 24.42
N ALA A 185 56.05 10.36 25.11
CA ALA A 185 54.68 10.30 24.61
C ALA A 185 54.38 11.37 23.55
N LEU A 186 55.24 12.38 23.38
CA LEU A 186 54.99 13.48 22.45
C LEU A 186 55.10 13.06 21.00
N ARG A 187 54.01 13.25 20.24
CA ARG A 187 53.97 13.04 18.79
C ARG A 187 53.78 14.36 18.06
N ILE A 188 54.87 15.09 17.84
CA ILE A 188 54.84 16.35 17.08
C ILE A 188 54.93 16.04 15.59
N GLU A 189 53.84 15.51 15.02
CA GLU A 189 53.79 15.09 13.60
C GLU A 189 53.55 16.29 12.65
N ARG A 190 52.86 17.34 13.15
CA ARG A 190 52.41 18.49 12.35
C ARG A 190 53.50 19.55 12.18
N ARG A 191 54.50 19.26 11.34
CA ARG A 191 55.65 20.15 11.09
C ARG A 191 55.31 21.54 10.53
N GLN A 192 54.10 21.75 10.04
CA GLN A 192 53.65 23.01 9.43
C GLN A 192 52.79 23.88 10.37
N ASP A 193 52.31 23.35 11.51
CA ASP A 193 51.53 24.15 12.46
C ASP A 193 52.46 25.07 13.26
N VAL A 194 52.14 26.37 13.28
CA VAL A 194 53.01 27.40 13.87
C VAL A 194 53.16 27.22 15.38
N VAL A 195 52.14 26.71 16.07
CA VAL A 195 52.21 26.42 17.51
C VAL A 195 53.06 25.18 17.76
N SER A 196 52.88 24.11 16.98
CA SER A 196 53.77 22.94 17.03
C SER A 196 55.24 23.29 16.78
N GLN A 197 55.53 24.21 15.84
CA GLN A 197 56.88 24.72 15.61
C GLN A 197 57.43 25.50 16.81
N GLY A 198 56.61 26.37 17.42
CA GLY A 198 56.98 27.12 18.63
C GLY A 198 57.27 26.21 19.83
N ILE A 199 56.42 25.21 20.07
CA ILE A 199 56.62 24.18 21.10
C ILE A 199 57.93 23.42 20.85
N ARG A 200 58.17 22.98 19.61
CA ARG A 200 59.38 22.25 19.24
C ARG A 200 60.64 23.08 19.46
N ALA A 201 60.63 24.36 19.07
CA ALA A 201 61.76 25.27 19.30
C ALA A 201 62.07 25.43 20.81
N ASN A 202 61.05 25.55 21.65
CA ASN A 202 61.21 25.65 23.10
C ASN A 202 61.74 24.35 23.73
N LEU A 203 61.24 23.19 23.28
CA LEU A 203 61.74 21.88 23.71
C LEU A 203 63.22 21.70 23.34
N VAL A 204 63.60 22.06 22.10
CA VAL A 204 65.00 22.00 21.64
C VAL A 204 65.89 22.92 22.45
N SER A 205 65.45 24.15 22.74
CA SER A 205 66.19 25.09 23.60
C SER A 205 66.41 24.51 25.00
N PHE A 206 65.34 24.00 25.62
CA PHE A 206 65.40 23.40 26.95
C PHE A 206 66.37 22.21 27.00
N ILE A 207 66.25 21.27 26.06
CA ILE A 207 67.16 20.11 25.95
C ILE A 207 68.61 20.56 25.69
N GLY A 208 68.81 21.63 24.93
CA GLY A 208 70.13 22.20 24.66
C GLY A 208 70.78 22.88 25.87
N GLU A 209 69.99 23.35 26.83
CA GLU A 209 70.46 23.95 28.08
C GLU A 209 70.85 22.91 29.13
N LEU A 210 70.18 21.75 29.16
CA LEU A 210 70.43 20.70 30.17
C LEU A 210 71.92 20.34 30.35
N PRO A 211 72.75 20.12 29.30
CA PRO A 211 74.17 19.83 29.49
C PRO A 211 74.93 20.92 30.24
N ARG A 212 74.60 22.19 30.01
CA ARG A 212 75.26 23.32 30.69
C ARG A 212 74.89 23.33 32.17
N ASP A 213 73.61 23.11 32.47
CA ASP A 213 73.12 23.13 33.84
C ASP A 213 73.54 21.88 34.63
N PHE A 214 73.63 20.70 34.01
CA PHE A 214 74.20 19.53 34.68
C PHE A 214 75.71 19.68 34.94
N ASN A 215 76.44 20.42 34.10
CA ASN A 215 77.86 20.70 34.32
C ASN A 215 78.10 21.61 35.55
N THR A 216 77.11 22.38 36.01
CA THR A 216 77.22 23.17 37.26
C THR A 216 77.13 22.30 38.53
N ILE A 217 76.73 21.03 38.42
CA ILE A 217 76.72 20.05 39.54
C ILE A 217 78.15 19.48 39.81
N HIS A 218 79.20 20.08 39.23
CA HIS A 218 80.63 19.78 39.44
C HIS A 218 81.02 18.29 39.38
N SER A 219 81.58 17.84 38.26
CA SER A 219 82.28 16.55 38.07
C SER A 219 81.58 15.24 38.48
N LEU A 220 80.42 15.29 39.12
CA LEU A 220 79.68 14.20 39.75
C LEU A 220 78.72 13.50 38.76
N VAL A 221 78.27 14.24 37.74
CA VAL A 221 77.43 13.72 36.67
C VAL A 221 78.30 13.21 35.51
N ASP A 222 77.92 12.10 34.91
CA ASP A 222 78.61 11.56 33.74
C ASP A 222 78.27 12.38 32.47
N SER A 223 79.25 13.14 31.99
CA SER A 223 79.14 13.97 30.79
C SER A 223 78.74 13.16 29.55
N SER A 224 79.17 11.89 29.46
CA SER A 224 78.80 11.01 28.35
C SER A 224 77.31 10.62 28.39
N VAL A 225 76.75 10.41 29.59
CA VAL A 225 75.34 10.07 29.79
C VAL A 225 74.45 11.29 29.55
N ILE A 226 74.87 12.49 29.95
CA ILE A 226 74.12 13.72 29.66
C ILE A 226 74.10 14.02 28.15
N GLU A 227 75.21 13.82 27.45
CA GLU A 227 75.24 14.00 26.00
C GLU A 227 74.38 12.93 25.30
N ALA A 228 74.39 11.68 25.78
CA ALA A 228 73.48 10.65 25.31
C ALA A 228 72.01 11.03 25.53
N LEU A 229 71.65 11.57 26.70
CA LEU A 229 70.32 12.08 27.01
C LEU A 229 69.89 13.16 26.01
N ARG A 230 70.76 14.16 25.77
CA ARG A 230 70.53 15.23 24.79
C ARG A 230 70.28 14.66 23.40
N VAL A 231 71.17 13.78 22.92
CA VAL A 231 71.09 13.18 21.59
C VAL A 231 69.81 12.37 21.43
N LYS A 232 69.43 11.57 22.42
CA LYS A 232 68.22 10.74 22.38
C LYS A 232 66.94 11.57 22.38
N CYS A 233 66.88 12.63 23.19
CA CYS A 233 65.74 13.55 23.18
C CYS A 233 65.60 14.28 21.83
N LEU A 234 66.72 14.72 21.23
CA LEU A 234 66.70 15.35 19.90
C LEU A 234 66.32 14.35 18.78
N GLN A 235 66.74 13.09 18.86
CA GLN A 235 66.32 12.03 17.93
C GLN A 235 64.82 11.77 18.02
N HIS A 236 64.24 11.77 19.23
CA HIS A 236 62.80 11.61 19.42
C HIS A 236 62.01 12.75 18.76
N LEU A 237 62.49 13.99 18.87
CA LEU A 237 61.90 15.15 18.19
C LEU A 237 62.20 15.20 16.69
N GLY A 238 63.05 14.32 16.16
CA GLY A 238 63.51 14.36 14.77
C GLY A 238 64.32 15.61 14.43
N GLU A 239 65.15 16.07 15.36
CA GLU A 239 66.02 17.24 15.24
C GLU A 239 67.48 16.86 15.04
N ARG A 240 68.31 17.83 14.65
CA ARG A 240 69.75 17.60 14.43
C ARG A 240 70.48 17.42 15.77
N THR A 241 71.30 16.37 15.87
CA THR A 241 72.01 16.00 17.10
C THR A 241 73.40 16.63 17.25
N GLY A 242 73.94 17.26 16.19
CA GLY A 242 75.24 17.93 16.20
C GLY A 242 75.55 18.66 14.89
N PHE A 243 76.56 19.54 14.90
CA PHE A 243 76.94 20.38 13.75
C PHE A 243 77.39 19.56 12.52
N LEU A 244 78.02 18.40 12.75
CA LEU A 244 78.53 17.50 11.70
C LEU A 244 77.54 16.41 11.27
N ASN A 245 76.39 16.26 11.95
CA ASN A 245 75.39 15.24 11.64
C ASN A 245 74.31 15.80 10.70
N PHE A 246 74.54 15.67 9.39
CA PHE A 246 73.62 16.17 8.36
C PHE A 246 72.35 15.32 8.17
N ARG A 247 72.32 14.08 8.69
CA ARG A 247 71.17 13.17 8.56
C ARG A 247 70.31 13.23 9.83
N ILE A 248 69.06 13.68 9.67
CA ILE A 248 68.06 13.64 10.74
C ILE A 248 67.60 12.17 10.91
N VAL A 249 67.84 11.61 12.10
CA VAL A 249 67.35 10.27 12.47
C VAL A 249 66.24 10.45 13.48
N ILE A 250 65.04 9.98 13.13
CA ILE A 250 63.90 9.94 14.07
C ILE A 250 63.94 8.59 14.75
N LYS A 251 64.16 8.57 16.06
CA LYS A 251 64.09 7.35 16.88
C LYS A 251 63.24 7.64 18.11
N PRO A 252 62.18 6.87 18.40
CA PRO A 252 61.39 7.05 19.61
C PRO A 252 62.27 6.87 20.86
N LEU A 253 61.98 7.64 21.91
CA LEU A 253 62.64 7.51 23.21
C LEU A 253 61.93 6.41 23.98
N GLU A 254 62.53 5.23 24.03
CA GLU A 254 61.91 4.05 24.65
C GLU A 254 62.11 4.04 26.17
N SER A 255 61.19 3.40 26.91
CA SER A 255 61.22 3.36 28.38
C SER A 255 62.51 2.77 28.94
N TYR A 256 63.09 1.76 28.29
CA TYR A 256 64.37 1.18 28.72
C TYR A 256 65.54 2.16 28.55
N GLU A 257 65.49 3.05 27.54
CA GLU A 257 66.51 4.08 27.33
C GLU A 257 66.40 5.17 28.40
N ILE A 258 65.17 5.54 28.80
CA ILE A 258 64.91 6.49 29.90
C ILE A 258 65.49 5.96 31.22
N ILE A 259 65.15 4.73 31.60
CA ILE A 259 65.64 4.10 32.83
C ILE A 259 67.17 4.04 32.85
N TYR A 260 67.79 3.64 31.73
CA TYR A 260 69.25 3.62 31.60
C TYR A 260 69.88 5.02 31.79
N LEU A 261 69.35 6.04 31.13
CA LEU A 261 69.88 7.41 31.20
C LEU A 261 69.76 8.02 32.60
N VAL A 262 68.65 7.76 33.30
CA VAL A 262 68.39 8.29 34.65
C VAL A 262 69.24 7.56 35.70
N THR A 263 69.33 6.22 35.61
CA THR A 263 70.04 5.40 36.61
C THR A 263 71.56 5.64 36.56
N ASN A 264 72.13 5.81 35.37
CA ASN A 264 73.56 6.03 35.17
C ASN A 264 73.98 7.51 35.21
N LEU A 265 73.09 8.41 35.65
CA LEU A 265 73.37 9.84 35.69
C LEU A 265 74.47 10.18 36.73
N PHE A 266 74.48 9.48 37.87
CA PHE A 266 75.40 9.72 38.98
C PHE A 266 76.32 8.49 39.19
N THR A 267 77.53 8.51 38.61
CA THR A 267 78.46 7.34 38.60
C THR A 267 79.77 7.57 39.34
N LYS A 268 80.02 8.78 39.87
CA LYS A 268 81.27 9.13 40.56
C LYS A 268 81.05 9.28 42.07
N ASN A 269 81.96 8.72 42.86
CA ASN A 269 81.94 8.81 44.32
C ASN A 269 81.95 10.28 44.76
N SER A 270 81.05 10.65 45.66
CA SER A 270 80.96 12.01 46.21
C SER A 270 82.25 12.37 46.94
N ILE A 271 82.74 13.58 46.68
CA ILE A 271 83.89 14.15 47.39
C ILE A 271 83.41 14.55 48.79
N GLN A 272 84.12 14.15 49.84
CA GLN A 272 83.73 14.37 51.25
C GLN A 272 83.85 15.84 51.74
N ASP A 273 84.05 16.80 50.84
CA ASP A 273 84.13 18.22 51.21
C ASP A 273 82.72 18.79 51.40
N LEU A 274 82.46 19.25 52.64
CA LEU A 274 81.20 19.85 53.06
C LEU A 274 80.82 21.08 52.20
N ALA A 275 81.78 21.90 51.76
CA ALA A 275 81.51 23.07 50.95
C ALA A 275 81.06 22.68 49.53
N ILE A 276 81.63 21.62 48.97
CA ILE A 276 81.27 21.07 47.66
C ILE A 276 79.88 20.44 47.73
N LEU A 277 79.58 19.66 48.77
CA LEU A 277 78.26 19.04 48.96
C LEU A 277 77.12 20.08 49.02
N LYS A 278 77.32 21.20 49.74
CA LYS A 278 76.32 22.28 49.81
C LYS A 278 76.08 22.95 48.46
N ARG A 279 77.12 23.18 47.65
CA ARG A 279 76.97 23.71 46.28
C ARG A 279 76.26 22.73 45.36
N GLN A 280 76.61 21.45 45.43
CA GLN A 280 75.97 20.41 44.61
C GLN A 280 74.50 20.22 45.00
N PHE A 281 74.15 20.29 46.28
CA PHE A 281 72.77 20.28 46.75
C PHE A 281 71.95 21.43 46.13
N ALA A 282 72.47 22.67 46.18
CA ALA A 282 71.81 23.82 45.57
C ALA A 282 71.66 23.67 44.05
N ALA A 283 72.69 23.17 43.37
CA ALA A 283 72.66 22.93 41.92
C ALA A 283 71.67 21.81 41.52
N ILE A 284 71.55 20.74 42.31
CA ILE A 284 70.53 19.69 42.09
C ILE A 284 69.12 20.27 42.26
N HIS A 285 68.89 21.10 43.30
CA HIS A 285 67.59 21.72 43.51
C HIS A 285 67.23 22.83 42.51
N HIS A 286 68.22 23.48 41.92
CA HIS A 286 68.03 24.32 40.73
C HIS A 286 67.51 23.46 39.57
N MET A 287 68.15 22.31 39.30
CA MET A 287 67.75 21.41 38.22
C MET A 287 66.36 20.80 38.42
N ILE A 288 66.04 20.36 39.63
CA ILE A 288 64.70 19.86 39.97
C ILE A 288 63.66 20.94 39.66
N ALA A 289 63.86 22.16 40.13
CA ALA A 289 62.93 23.27 39.90
C ALA A 289 62.78 23.60 38.41
N LYS A 290 63.89 23.62 37.66
CA LYS A 290 63.90 23.89 36.21
C LYS A 290 63.15 22.81 35.41
N VAL A 291 63.35 21.53 35.73
CA VAL A 291 62.66 20.42 35.06
C VAL A 291 61.17 20.38 35.42
N GLN A 292 60.81 20.61 36.69
CA GLN A 292 59.40 20.63 37.12
C GLN A 292 58.62 21.82 36.54
N ALA A 293 59.27 22.97 36.36
CA ALA A 293 58.61 24.16 35.81
C ALA A 293 58.36 24.07 34.30
N PHE A 294 58.97 23.10 33.60
CA PHE A 294 58.73 22.93 32.17
C PHE A 294 57.38 22.22 31.91
N PRO A 295 56.44 22.81 31.16
CA PRO A 295 55.06 22.32 31.09
C PRO A 295 54.87 21.23 30.03
N ILE A 296 55.60 20.14 30.19
CA ILE A 296 55.57 19.00 29.29
C ILE A 296 54.17 18.36 29.21
N GLN A 297 53.43 18.33 30.33
CA GLN A 297 52.07 17.81 30.38
C GLN A 297 51.08 18.67 29.58
N THR A 298 51.19 20.00 29.69
CA THR A 298 50.32 20.94 28.96
C THR A 298 50.53 20.81 27.45
N ILE A 299 51.79 20.63 27.02
CA ILE A 299 52.13 20.35 25.62
C ILE A 299 51.48 19.04 25.15
N ASN A 300 51.59 17.96 25.95
CA ASN A 300 51.02 16.67 25.61
C ASN A 300 49.48 16.74 25.48
N ASN A 301 48.83 17.39 26.44
CA ASN A 301 47.37 17.60 26.42
C ASN A 301 46.93 18.39 25.18
N TYR A 302 47.65 19.45 24.80
CA TYR A 302 47.34 20.24 23.62
C TYR A 302 47.36 19.38 22.34
N ILE A 303 48.42 18.60 22.14
CA ILE A 303 48.60 17.77 20.94
C ILE A 303 47.51 16.70 20.87
N ASN A 304 47.29 15.96 21.97
CA ASN A 304 46.30 14.88 22.01
C ASN A 304 44.88 15.40 21.74
N LEU A 305 44.50 16.52 22.36
CA LEU A 305 43.18 17.13 22.14
C LEU A 305 42.98 17.56 20.68
N GLN A 306 44.01 18.12 20.05
CA GLN A 306 43.92 18.55 18.64
C GLN A 306 43.70 17.36 17.70
N ASP A 307 44.42 16.26 17.91
CA ASP A 307 44.27 15.04 17.10
C ASP A 307 42.92 14.36 17.33
N GLU A 308 42.44 14.30 18.58
CA GLU A 308 41.11 13.75 18.88
C GLU A 308 39.97 14.56 18.28
N ILE A 309 40.01 15.90 18.38
CA ILE A 309 38.99 16.78 17.79
C ILE A 309 38.94 16.60 16.28
N GLU A 310 40.10 16.54 15.61
CA GLU A 310 40.15 16.36 14.16
C GLU A 310 39.62 14.99 13.74
N LYS A 311 39.96 13.93 14.47
CA LYS A 311 39.46 12.57 14.22
C LYS A 311 37.93 12.52 14.36
N LYS A 312 37.38 13.07 15.46
CA LYS A 312 35.93 13.14 15.67
C LYS A 312 35.24 13.98 14.60
N ASN A 313 35.85 15.09 14.18
CA ASN A 313 35.24 15.95 13.18
C ASN A 313 35.15 15.29 11.80
N ARG A 314 36.21 14.61 11.38
CA ARG A 314 36.21 13.82 10.13
C ARG A 314 35.15 12.70 10.16
N GLN A 315 34.98 12.05 11.31
CA GLN A 315 33.96 11.03 11.50
C GLN A 315 32.55 11.61 11.34
N LEU A 316 32.24 12.71 12.05
CA LEU A 316 30.96 13.40 11.99
C LEU A 316 30.60 13.81 10.55
N HIS A 317 31.53 14.44 9.83
CA HIS A 317 31.31 14.84 8.43
C HIS A 317 31.02 13.64 7.52
N LYS A 318 31.79 12.56 7.67
CA LYS A 318 31.63 11.35 6.85
C LYS A 318 30.28 10.68 7.09
N GLU A 319 29.87 10.54 8.34
CA GLU A 319 28.59 9.92 8.72
C GLU A 319 27.40 10.77 8.28
N TYR A 320 27.45 12.09 8.47
CA TYR A 320 26.43 13.01 7.96
C TYR A 320 26.22 12.87 6.45
N HIS A 321 27.28 12.99 5.65
CA HIS A 321 27.17 12.91 4.19
C HIS A 321 26.66 11.54 3.74
N SER A 322 27.11 10.46 4.38
CA SER A 322 26.65 9.10 4.09
C SER A 322 25.13 8.94 4.30
N ILE A 323 24.58 9.50 5.39
CA ILE A 323 23.14 9.42 5.66
C ILE A 323 22.37 10.31 4.67
N GLN A 324 22.82 11.55 4.46
CA GLN A 324 22.16 12.50 3.58
C GLN A 324 22.10 12.01 2.13
N ASP A 325 23.19 11.43 1.61
CA ASP A 325 23.25 10.88 0.25
C ASP A 325 22.32 9.66 0.11
N GLN A 326 22.28 8.76 1.10
CA GLN A 326 21.36 7.62 1.09
C GLN A 326 19.89 8.04 1.09
N ILE A 327 19.53 9.12 1.80
CA ILE A 327 18.16 9.66 1.78
C ILE A 327 17.86 10.31 0.44
N THR A 328 18.68 11.27 0.00
CA THR A 328 18.38 12.16 -1.12
C THR A 328 18.56 11.51 -2.49
N SER A 329 19.58 10.67 -2.64
CA SER A 329 19.94 10.05 -3.92
C SER A 329 19.55 8.58 -4.03
N GLY A 330 19.15 7.96 -2.92
CA GLY A 330 18.74 6.55 -2.87
C GLY A 330 17.25 6.37 -2.60
N LEU A 331 16.90 6.42 -1.31
CA LEU A 331 15.58 6.01 -0.81
C LEU A 331 14.42 6.89 -1.30
N LEU A 332 14.58 8.21 -1.30
CA LEU A 332 13.51 9.11 -1.75
C LEU A 332 13.18 8.94 -3.24
N PRO A 333 14.16 9.00 -4.18
CA PRO A 333 13.88 8.77 -5.59
C PRO A 333 13.24 7.41 -5.87
N GLU A 334 13.74 6.34 -5.24
CA GLU A 334 13.23 4.99 -5.45
C GLU A 334 11.77 4.86 -4.98
N LEU A 335 11.45 5.34 -3.77
CA LEU A 335 10.07 5.33 -3.27
C LEU A 335 9.14 6.21 -4.11
N GLN A 336 9.63 7.34 -4.64
CA GLN A 336 8.88 8.21 -5.55
C GLN A 336 8.56 7.54 -6.89
N GLU A 337 9.50 6.77 -7.45
CA GLU A 337 9.30 6.02 -8.69
C GLU A 337 8.15 5.02 -8.56
N TYR A 338 8.13 4.24 -7.47
CA TYR A 338 7.04 3.31 -7.19
C TYR A 338 5.71 4.01 -6.90
N LEU A 339 5.71 5.13 -6.18
CA LEU A 339 4.50 5.91 -5.96
C LEU A 339 3.94 6.53 -7.25
N ALA A 340 4.80 6.87 -8.21
CA ALA A 340 4.38 7.39 -9.51
C ALA A 340 3.55 6.36 -10.31
N LEU A 341 3.77 5.06 -10.09
CA LEU A 341 2.95 4.00 -10.68
C LEU A 341 1.48 4.07 -10.22
N PHE A 342 1.21 4.66 -9.06
CA PHE A 342 -0.13 4.84 -8.52
C PHE A 342 -0.65 6.28 -8.68
N ALA A 343 0.04 7.11 -9.48
CA ALA A 343 -0.36 8.48 -9.71
C ALA A 343 -1.80 8.53 -10.24
N LEU A 344 -2.63 9.37 -9.61
CA LEU A 344 -4.04 9.63 -9.95
C LEU A 344 -5.04 8.50 -9.65
N LEU A 345 -4.63 7.39 -9.03
CA LEU A 345 -5.55 6.33 -8.61
C LEU A 345 -6.41 6.82 -7.44
N LEU A 346 -7.74 6.84 -7.62
CA LEU A 346 -8.71 7.27 -6.62
C LEU A 346 -9.77 6.19 -6.40
N PRO A 347 -9.99 5.73 -5.15
CA PRO A 347 -9.24 6.06 -3.93
C PRO A 347 -7.82 5.47 -3.92
N ALA A 348 -6.91 6.12 -3.18
CA ALA A 348 -5.55 5.63 -3.03
C ALA A 348 -5.51 4.38 -2.12
N PRO A 349 -4.77 3.32 -2.48
CA PRO A 349 -4.55 2.15 -1.64
C PRO A 349 -3.90 2.52 -0.31
N ALA A 350 -4.15 1.74 0.75
CA ALA A 350 -3.55 1.95 2.05
C ALA A 350 -2.00 1.94 2.01
N SER A 351 -1.42 1.11 1.13
CA SER A 351 0.03 1.06 0.86
C SER A 351 0.57 2.39 0.34
N VAL A 352 -0.16 3.07 -0.55
CA VAL A 352 0.18 4.39 -1.09
C VAL A 352 0.11 5.47 -0.02
N ILE A 353 -0.88 5.43 0.86
CA ILE A 353 -1.02 6.39 1.97
C ILE A 353 0.18 6.25 2.92
N LYS A 354 0.48 5.02 3.36
CA LYS A 354 1.62 4.72 4.24
C LYS A 354 2.95 5.15 3.60
N ALA A 355 3.15 4.88 2.32
CA ALA A 355 4.36 5.27 1.60
C ALA A 355 4.53 6.81 1.51
N LYS A 356 3.45 7.57 1.34
CA LYS A 356 3.49 9.04 1.40
C LYS A 356 3.88 9.56 2.78
N GLU A 357 3.40 8.93 3.85
CA GLU A 357 3.83 9.25 5.22
C GLU A 357 5.32 8.95 5.42
N THR A 358 5.82 7.83 4.87
CA THR A 358 7.26 7.50 4.89
C THR A 358 8.10 8.53 4.15
N ILE A 359 7.66 9.03 2.97
CA ILE A 359 8.34 10.14 2.28
C ILE A 359 8.43 11.37 3.18
N ARG A 360 7.33 11.75 3.84
CA ARG A 360 7.33 12.90 4.74
C ARG A 360 8.33 12.70 5.88
N GLY A 361 8.36 11.51 6.48
CA GLY A 361 9.33 11.17 7.53
C GLY A 361 10.79 11.25 7.08
N LEU A 362 11.11 10.79 5.87
CA LEU A 362 12.46 10.92 5.28
C LEU A 362 12.83 12.38 4.99
N GLN A 363 11.88 13.18 4.48
CA GLN A 363 12.10 14.60 4.20
C GLN A 363 12.31 15.40 5.49
N GLU A 364 11.51 15.15 6.53
CA GLU A 364 11.68 15.75 7.85
C GLU A 364 13.05 15.41 8.43
N LEU A 365 13.48 14.14 8.36
CA LEU A 365 14.81 13.72 8.82
C LEU A 365 15.93 14.39 8.02
N SER A 366 15.81 14.49 6.70
CA SER A 366 16.81 15.15 5.86
C SER A 366 16.96 16.64 6.20
N GLN A 367 15.85 17.34 6.43
CA GLN A 367 15.87 18.73 6.89
C GLN A 367 16.46 18.87 8.30
N GLU A 368 16.18 17.93 9.19
CA GLU A 368 16.74 17.91 10.55
C GLU A 368 18.26 17.70 10.54
N LEU A 369 18.74 16.75 9.72
CA LEU A 369 20.18 16.53 9.47
C LEU A 369 20.86 17.78 8.90
N GLU A 370 20.24 18.44 7.92
CA GLU A 370 20.78 19.67 7.32
C GLU A 370 20.86 20.81 8.34
N ARG A 371 19.81 21.03 9.14
CA ARG A 371 19.82 22.03 10.22
C ARG A 371 20.91 21.74 11.25
N PHE A 372 21.02 20.48 11.67
CA PHE A 372 22.07 20.04 12.59
C PHE A 372 23.47 20.34 12.02
N PHE A 373 23.72 19.97 10.77
CA PHE A 373 25.04 20.15 10.16
C PHE A 373 25.39 21.64 9.90
N ILE A 374 24.40 22.47 9.54
CA ILE A 374 24.57 23.92 9.47
C ILE A 374 24.97 24.49 10.84
N GLN A 375 24.34 24.02 11.91
CA GLN A 375 24.69 24.44 13.27
C GLN A 375 26.14 24.05 13.62
N VAL A 376 26.54 22.80 13.34
CA VAL A 376 27.91 22.32 13.59
C VAL A 376 28.93 23.16 12.82
N ASN A 377 28.70 23.44 11.54
CA ASN A 377 29.61 24.27 10.72
C ASN A 377 29.72 25.71 11.22
N ASN A 378 28.59 26.32 11.62
CA ASN A 378 28.59 27.66 12.19
C ASN A 378 29.34 27.72 13.53
N GLU A 379 29.20 26.69 14.36
CA GLU A 379 29.96 26.58 15.62
C GLU A 379 31.45 26.35 15.36
N GLU A 380 31.83 25.55 14.36
CA GLU A 380 33.24 25.34 13.96
C GLU A 380 33.91 26.63 13.50
N LEU A 381 33.22 27.45 12.71
CA LEU A 381 33.74 28.74 12.28
C LEU A 381 34.05 29.66 13.47
N LYS A 382 33.14 29.73 14.45
CA LYS A 382 33.36 30.50 15.69
C LYS A 382 34.55 29.95 16.50
N GLN A 383 34.65 28.63 16.61
CA GLN A 383 35.76 27.97 17.33
C GLN A 383 37.11 28.20 16.63
N TYR A 384 37.13 28.21 15.30
CA TYR A 384 38.31 28.51 14.51
C TYR A 384 38.83 29.93 14.75
N GLU A 385 37.95 30.93 14.85
CA GLU A 385 38.32 32.33 15.14
C GLU A 385 38.99 32.47 16.51
N VAL A 386 38.39 31.88 17.55
CA VAL A 386 38.93 31.92 18.93
C VAL A 386 40.27 31.20 19.01
N THR A 387 40.37 30.01 18.40
CA THR A 387 41.61 29.23 18.36
C THR A 387 42.71 30.00 17.63
N THR A 388 42.40 30.64 16.49
CA THR A 388 43.37 31.43 15.72
C THR A 388 43.86 32.66 16.49
N SER A 389 42.99 33.33 17.25
CA SER A 389 43.36 34.45 18.12
C SER A 389 44.35 34.02 19.20
N LEU A 390 44.09 32.89 19.88
CA LEU A 390 45.02 32.31 20.87
C LEU A 390 46.35 31.90 20.20
N LYS A 391 46.30 31.28 19.02
CA LYS A 391 47.51 30.86 18.28
C LYS A 391 48.43 32.05 18.00
N ARG A 392 47.88 33.18 17.55
CA ARG A 392 48.64 34.42 17.30
C ARG A 392 49.31 34.97 18.58
N LYS A 393 48.62 34.92 19.73
CA LYS A 393 49.19 35.36 21.01
C LYS A 393 50.36 34.51 21.47
N PHE A 394 50.29 33.18 21.25
CA PHE A 394 51.39 32.27 21.57
C PHE A 394 52.62 32.48 20.67
N THR A 395 52.41 32.74 19.37
CA THR A 395 53.51 32.88 18.40
C THR A 395 54.21 34.25 18.42
N ASN A 396 53.51 35.29 18.89
CA ASN A 396 54.02 36.67 18.94
C ASN A 396 54.67 37.05 20.29
N ALA A 397 54.81 36.12 21.24
CA ALA A 397 55.48 36.38 22.51
C ALA A 397 56.96 36.78 22.26
N PRO A 398 57.48 37.83 22.94
CA PRO A 398 58.81 38.35 22.67
C PRO A 398 59.89 37.28 22.85
N LYS A 399 60.84 37.23 21.91
CA LYS A 399 61.97 36.28 21.86
C LYS A 399 62.97 36.40 23.03
N GLN A 400 62.64 37.15 24.08
CA GLN A 400 63.49 37.42 25.24
C GLN A 400 62.81 36.90 26.51
N GLY A 401 63.04 35.62 26.83
CA GLY A 401 62.81 35.06 28.15
C GLY A 401 61.41 34.50 28.41
N LEU A 402 61.33 33.16 28.41
CA LEU A 402 60.20 32.31 28.82
C LEU A 402 58.92 32.45 27.98
N PRO A 403 58.50 31.38 27.27
CA PRO A 403 57.15 31.30 26.70
C PRO A 403 56.14 31.53 27.83
N VAL A 404 55.15 32.39 27.61
CA VAL A 404 54.00 32.52 28.50
C VAL A 404 53.15 31.27 28.29
N TRP A 405 53.54 30.19 28.97
CA TRP A 405 52.89 28.89 28.91
C TRP A 405 51.42 28.95 29.33
N ASP A 406 51.02 30.00 30.06
CA ASP A 406 49.63 30.35 30.37
C ASP A 406 48.75 30.44 29.10
N ASN A 407 49.30 30.91 27.97
CA ASN A 407 48.57 30.96 26.71
C ASN A 407 48.30 29.56 26.14
N LEU A 408 49.25 28.63 26.30
CA LEU A 408 49.06 27.23 25.88
C LEU A 408 48.05 26.53 26.81
N GLU A 409 48.08 26.83 28.10
CA GLU A 409 47.10 26.31 29.05
C GLU A 409 45.67 26.82 28.73
N GLN A 410 45.51 28.10 28.39
CA GLN A 410 44.25 28.64 27.90
C GLN A 410 43.77 27.95 26.62
N MET A 411 44.68 27.59 25.71
CA MET A 411 44.34 26.78 24.54
C MET A 411 43.85 25.39 24.94
N VAL A 412 44.52 24.70 25.87
CA VAL A 412 44.11 23.37 26.35
C VAL A 412 42.71 23.43 26.96
N ILE A 413 42.42 24.45 27.79
CA ILE A 413 41.08 24.65 28.38
C ILE A 413 40.03 24.91 27.28
N HIS A 414 40.37 25.63 26.23
CA HIS A 414 39.46 25.87 25.11
C HIS A 414 39.22 24.60 24.29
N LEU A 415 40.29 23.86 23.96
CA LEU A 415 40.21 22.61 23.20
C LEU A 415 39.44 21.52 23.95
N SER A 416 39.59 21.41 25.27
CA SER A 416 38.81 20.44 26.05
C SER A 416 37.30 20.74 26.00
N LYS A 417 36.90 22.02 26.02
CA LYS A 417 35.50 22.43 25.79
C LYS A 417 35.01 22.04 24.40
N ILE A 418 35.83 22.24 23.37
CA ILE A 418 35.52 21.82 22.00
C ILE A 418 35.36 20.29 21.93
N GLN A 419 36.25 19.53 22.54
CA GLN A 419 36.21 18.06 22.55
C GLN A 419 34.92 17.52 23.19
N ILE A 420 34.48 18.10 24.31
CA ILE A 420 33.20 17.75 24.96
C ILE A 420 32.04 18.05 24.02
N ARG A 421 32.03 19.23 23.38
CA ARG A 421 30.98 19.61 22.43
C ARG A 421 30.93 18.68 21.22
N LYS A 422 32.08 18.34 20.65
CA LYS A 422 32.18 17.38 19.54
C LYS A 422 31.68 15.98 19.91
N GLN A 423 31.81 15.58 21.17
CA GLN A 423 31.18 14.35 21.63
C GLN A 423 29.66 14.45 21.64
N GLN A 424 29.09 15.56 22.12
CA GLN A 424 27.64 15.80 22.09
C GLN A 424 27.09 15.83 20.65
N ASP A 425 27.82 16.44 19.73
CA ASP A 425 27.43 16.46 18.31
C ASP A 425 27.41 15.03 17.73
N LEU A 426 28.41 14.21 18.07
CA LEU A 426 28.46 12.80 17.64
C LEU A 426 27.30 11.98 18.23
N ASP A 427 26.98 12.19 19.51
CA ASP A 427 25.87 11.50 20.18
C ASP A 427 24.52 11.89 19.54
N THR A 428 24.35 13.16 19.19
CA THR A 428 23.17 13.65 18.46
C THR A 428 23.08 13.03 17.07
N LEU A 429 24.20 12.93 16.35
CA LEU A 429 24.25 12.29 15.04
C LEU A 429 23.93 10.79 15.13
N ASN A 430 24.39 10.09 16.16
CA ASN A 430 24.07 8.69 16.41
C ASN A 430 22.57 8.47 16.62
N ASP A 431 21.88 9.39 17.30
CA ASP A 431 20.44 9.31 17.48
C ASP A 431 19.67 9.57 16.17
N LEU A 432 20.14 10.54 15.36
CA LEU A 432 19.63 10.74 14.00
C LEU A 432 19.88 9.51 13.11
N GLN A 433 21.01 8.84 13.27
CA GLN A 433 21.33 7.61 12.55
C GLN A 433 20.40 6.45 12.95
N LYS A 434 20.08 6.27 14.23
CA LYS A 434 19.09 5.26 14.66
C LYS A 434 17.73 5.50 14.01
N ARG A 435 17.29 6.77 13.96
CA ARG A 435 16.04 7.16 13.30
C ARG A 435 16.11 6.92 11.79
N PHE A 436 17.26 7.20 11.16
CA PHE A 436 17.51 6.87 9.76
C PHE A 436 17.38 5.37 9.49
N GLU A 437 18.04 4.51 10.27
CA GLU A 437 17.99 3.05 10.05
C GLU A 437 16.57 2.50 10.22
N HIS A 438 15.80 3.04 11.17
CA HIS A 438 14.37 2.71 11.31
C HIS A 438 13.59 3.12 10.05
N LEU A 439 13.71 4.37 9.60
CA LEU A 439 13.00 4.86 8.41
C LEU A 439 13.45 4.14 7.13
N LYS A 440 14.72 3.79 7.01
CA LYS A 440 15.26 2.99 5.90
C LYS A 440 14.57 1.64 5.81
N LYS A 441 14.42 0.93 6.92
CA LYS A 441 13.68 -0.33 6.97
C LYS A 441 12.22 -0.14 6.53
N VAL A 442 11.54 0.86 7.09
CA VAL A 442 10.13 1.17 6.75
C VAL A 442 9.97 1.56 5.28
N THR A 443 10.95 2.25 4.69
CA THR A 443 10.96 2.65 3.27
C THR A 443 11.07 1.43 2.37
N LEU A 444 12.02 0.54 2.64
CA LEU A 444 12.20 -0.71 1.87
C LEU A 444 10.95 -1.60 1.95
N GLU A 445 10.33 -1.71 3.12
CA GLU A 445 9.04 -2.39 3.28
C GLU A 445 7.95 -1.72 2.44
N SER A 446 7.87 -0.38 2.44
CA SER A 446 6.88 0.37 1.67
C SER A 446 7.06 0.15 0.16
N ILE A 447 8.30 0.17 -0.35
CA ILE A 447 8.63 -0.14 -1.75
C ILE A 447 8.16 -1.55 -2.10
N HIS A 448 8.48 -2.53 -1.24
CA HIS A 448 8.10 -3.92 -1.47
C HIS A 448 6.58 -4.10 -1.55
N PHE A 449 5.82 -3.51 -0.63
CA PHE A 449 4.36 -3.57 -0.63
C PHE A 449 3.74 -2.87 -1.85
N LEU A 450 4.28 -1.71 -2.27
CA LEU A 450 3.82 -1.03 -3.48
C LEU A 450 4.04 -1.90 -4.73
N ASN A 451 5.19 -2.58 -4.82
CA ASN A 451 5.47 -3.49 -5.92
C ASN A 451 4.51 -4.69 -5.94
N ILE A 452 4.25 -5.32 -4.78
CA ILE A 452 3.28 -6.42 -4.67
C ILE A 452 1.89 -5.97 -5.12
N GLU A 453 1.43 -4.81 -4.65
CA GLU A 453 0.12 -4.27 -5.02
C GLU A 453 0.05 -4.02 -6.53
N TYR A 454 1.08 -3.41 -7.12
CA TYR A 454 1.12 -3.12 -8.56
C TYR A 454 1.09 -4.39 -9.41
N GLU A 455 1.89 -5.41 -9.08
CA GLU A 455 1.91 -6.68 -9.80
C GLU A 455 0.62 -7.50 -9.60
N SER A 456 0.00 -7.42 -8.42
CA SER A 456 -1.31 -8.02 -8.16
C SER A 456 -2.37 -7.44 -9.10
N GLN A 457 -2.41 -6.11 -9.24
CA GLN A 457 -3.36 -5.43 -10.13
C GLN A 457 -3.10 -5.77 -11.61
N LYS A 458 -1.84 -5.89 -12.03
CA LYS A 458 -1.49 -6.37 -13.38
C LYS A 458 -2.03 -7.79 -13.62
N THR A 459 -1.89 -8.67 -12.64
CA THR A 459 -2.41 -10.04 -12.72
C THR A 459 -3.95 -10.04 -12.83
N THR A 460 -4.64 -9.16 -12.10
CA THR A 460 -6.09 -8.99 -12.23
C THR A 460 -6.50 -8.50 -13.63
N ILE A 461 -5.79 -7.50 -14.17
CA ILE A 461 -5.99 -6.99 -15.54
C ILE A 461 -5.81 -8.13 -16.56
N GLU A 462 -4.76 -8.92 -16.41
CA GLU A 462 -4.45 -10.06 -17.27
C GLU A 462 -5.58 -11.09 -17.27
N ASN A 463 -6.01 -11.53 -16.08
CA ASN A 463 -7.08 -12.53 -15.92
C ASN A 463 -8.41 -12.06 -16.51
N GLU A 464 -8.82 -10.82 -16.24
CA GLU A 464 -10.07 -10.26 -16.78
C GLU A 464 -10.07 -10.21 -18.31
N LEU A 465 -8.97 -9.77 -18.91
CA LEU A 465 -8.82 -9.74 -20.36
C LEU A 465 -8.72 -11.14 -20.97
N HIS A 466 -8.09 -12.09 -20.28
CA HIS A 466 -7.99 -13.48 -20.74
C HIS A 466 -9.37 -14.15 -20.79
N GLU A 467 -10.18 -14.01 -19.74
CA GLU A 467 -11.56 -14.50 -19.72
C GLU A 467 -12.42 -13.86 -20.82
N ALA A 468 -12.32 -12.55 -21.00
CA ALA A 468 -13.02 -11.84 -22.08
C ALA A 468 -12.55 -12.30 -23.48
N LEU A 469 -11.27 -12.60 -23.65
CA LEU A 469 -10.72 -13.13 -24.90
C LEU A 469 -11.24 -14.53 -25.20
N ILE A 470 -11.31 -15.41 -24.21
CA ILE A 470 -11.87 -16.76 -24.37
C ILE A 470 -13.33 -16.66 -24.84
N ASP A 471 -14.13 -15.83 -24.17
CA ASP A 471 -15.54 -15.65 -24.52
C ASP A 471 -15.72 -15.05 -25.92
N THR A 472 -14.95 -14.01 -26.25
CA THR A 472 -14.99 -13.35 -27.56
C THR A 472 -14.51 -14.26 -28.69
N LYS A 473 -13.44 -15.03 -28.47
CA LYS A 473 -12.92 -15.99 -29.44
C LYS A 473 -13.94 -17.07 -29.74
N ALA A 474 -14.63 -17.59 -28.72
CA ALA A 474 -15.69 -18.57 -28.91
C ALA A 474 -16.86 -17.99 -29.71
N ALA A 475 -17.28 -16.74 -29.41
CA ALA A 475 -18.35 -16.07 -30.15
C ALA A 475 -18.02 -15.87 -31.63
N LEU A 476 -16.84 -15.33 -31.93
CA LEU A 476 -16.37 -15.09 -33.30
C LEU A 476 -16.20 -16.41 -34.06
N ASN A 477 -15.65 -17.45 -33.41
CA ASN A 477 -15.48 -18.76 -34.03
C ASN A 477 -16.83 -19.37 -34.41
N PHE A 478 -17.81 -19.31 -33.50
CA PHE A 478 -19.16 -19.81 -33.74
C PHE A 478 -19.87 -19.05 -34.88
N GLN A 479 -19.80 -17.71 -34.88
CA GLN A 479 -20.33 -16.88 -35.97
C GLN A 479 -19.71 -17.28 -37.32
N TYR A 480 -18.37 -17.33 -37.42
CA TYR A 480 -17.71 -17.57 -38.69
C TYR A 480 -17.86 -19.01 -39.20
N GLN A 481 -18.07 -19.98 -38.31
CA GLN A 481 -18.48 -21.34 -38.68
C GLN A 481 -19.88 -21.33 -39.31
N HIS A 482 -20.82 -20.55 -38.76
CA HIS A 482 -22.15 -20.36 -39.34
C HIS A 482 -22.13 -19.58 -40.66
N ASP A 483 -21.17 -18.68 -40.86
CA ASP A 483 -20.91 -18.01 -42.15
C ASP A 483 -20.27 -18.94 -43.21
N ALA A 484 -20.08 -20.23 -42.90
CA ALA A 484 -19.48 -21.25 -43.77
C ALA A 484 -18.04 -20.92 -44.25
N LEU A 485 -17.25 -20.21 -43.42
CA LEU A 485 -15.84 -19.92 -43.71
C LEU A 485 -14.95 -21.14 -43.42
N SER A 486 -13.83 -21.29 -44.15
CA SER A 486 -12.85 -22.35 -43.89
C SER A 486 -12.07 -22.11 -42.59
N ALA A 487 -11.63 -23.20 -41.94
CA ALA A 487 -10.94 -23.13 -40.65
C ALA A 487 -9.70 -22.21 -40.65
N GLU A 488 -8.92 -22.17 -41.75
CA GLU A 488 -7.76 -21.29 -41.85
C GLU A 488 -8.17 -19.80 -41.89
N VAL A 489 -9.23 -19.46 -42.64
CA VAL A 489 -9.72 -18.08 -42.76
C VAL A 489 -10.30 -17.61 -41.43
N ILE A 490 -11.03 -18.47 -40.71
CA ILE A 490 -11.56 -18.19 -39.36
C ILE A 490 -10.41 -17.83 -38.42
N LYS A 491 -9.37 -18.66 -38.37
CA LYS A 491 -8.21 -18.44 -37.50
C LYS A 491 -7.53 -17.10 -37.80
N SER A 492 -7.33 -16.78 -39.07
CA SER A 492 -6.71 -15.52 -39.50
C SER A 492 -7.54 -14.29 -39.11
N LYS A 493 -8.86 -14.29 -39.35
CA LYS A 493 -9.75 -13.17 -38.99
C LYS A 493 -9.85 -12.95 -37.47
N ILE A 494 -9.94 -14.04 -36.70
CA ILE A 494 -9.94 -13.95 -35.23
C ILE A 494 -8.62 -13.35 -34.75
N GLN A 495 -7.49 -13.81 -35.28
CA GLN A 495 -6.18 -13.31 -34.89
C GLN A 495 -6.02 -11.82 -35.22
N GLU A 496 -6.51 -11.37 -36.38
CA GLU A 496 -6.53 -9.95 -36.75
C GLU A 496 -7.40 -9.11 -35.80
N LYS A 497 -8.64 -9.52 -35.53
CA LYS A 497 -9.56 -8.79 -34.65
C LYS A 497 -9.05 -8.67 -33.20
N LEU A 498 -8.33 -9.69 -32.72
CA LEU A 498 -7.86 -9.79 -31.34
C LEU A 498 -6.38 -9.37 -31.15
N ALA A 499 -5.65 -9.06 -32.23
CA ALA A 499 -4.22 -8.74 -32.20
C ALA A 499 -3.86 -7.67 -31.17
N THR A 500 -4.61 -6.55 -31.15
CA THR A 500 -4.35 -5.44 -30.22
C THR A 500 -4.43 -5.83 -28.75
N THR A 501 -5.29 -6.80 -28.41
CA THR A 501 -5.44 -7.29 -27.03
C THR A 501 -4.31 -8.26 -26.68
N TYR A 502 -3.95 -9.15 -27.62
CA TYR A 502 -2.80 -10.05 -27.43
C TYR A 502 -1.49 -9.27 -27.25
N ASP A 503 -1.25 -8.24 -28.06
CA ASP A 503 -0.07 -7.38 -27.94
C ASP A 503 -0.02 -6.65 -26.59
N PHE A 504 -1.18 -6.21 -26.09
CA PHE A 504 -1.26 -5.60 -24.76
C PHE A 504 -0.93 -6.62 -23.66
N LEU A 505 -1.46 -7.84 -23.71
CA LEU A 505 -1.15 -8.90 -22.75
C LEU A 505 0.33 -9.33 -22.80
N LEU A 506 0.93 -9.39 -23.98
CA LEU A 506 2.36 -9.71 -24.13
C LEU A 506 3.28 -8.62 -23.56
N THR A 507 2.84 -7.36 -23.59
CA THR A 507 3.62 -6.21 -23.10
C THR A 507 3.33 -5.87 -21.63
N LEU A 508 2.18 -6.26 -21.09
CA LEU A 508 1.74 -5.96 -19.73
C LEU A 508 2.77 -6.39 -18.65
N PRO A 509 3.34 -7.62 -18.64
CA PRO A 509 4.30 -8.02 -17.62
C PRO A 509 5.54 -7.12 -17.56
N LYS A 510 5.96 -6.57 -18.70
CA LYS A 510 7.15 -5.71 -18.85
C LYS A 510 6.85 -4.22 -18.68
N SER A 511 5.59 -3.85 -18.43
CA SER A 511 5.19 -2.45 -18.36
C SER A 511 5.44 -1.83 -16.98
N ASN A 512 6.11 -0.68 -16.97
CA ASN A 512 6.28 0.20 -15.81
C ASN A 512 5.45 1.49 -15.97
N THR A 513 4.28 1.38 -16.59
CA THR A 513 3.39 2.52 -16.82
C THR A 513 2.44 2.72 -15.63
N PRO A 514 1.98 3.95 -15.35
CA PRO A 514 1.02 4.18 -14.27
C PRO A 514 -0.22 3.30 -14.37
N LEU A 515 -0.65 2.73 -13.24
CA LEU A 515 -1.75 1.76 -13.15
C LEU A 515 -3.06 2.32 -13.72
N GLN A 516 -3.34 3.61 -13.53
CA GLN A 516 -4.50 4.27 -14.12
C GLN A 516 -4.53 4.16 -15.65
N SER A 517 -3.36 4.25 -16.31
CA SER A 517 -3.25 4.11 -17.76
C SER A 517 -3.50 2.67 -18.20
N LEU A 518 -3.01 1.70 -17.43
CA LEU A 518 -3.27 0.27 -17.67
C LEU A 518 -4.76 -0.06 -17.49
N LEU A 519 -5.40 0.46 -16.45
CA LEU A 519 -6.83 0.28 -16.19
C LEU A 519 -7.68 0.92 -17.28
N PHE A 520 -7.37 2.14 -17.72
CA PHE A 520 -8.08 2.79 -18.82
C PHE A 520 -7.95 1.99 -20.13
N ARG A 521 -6.75 1.49 -20.43
CA ARG A 521 -6.52 0.65 -21.60
C ARG A 521 -7.23 -0.69 -21.49
N LYS A 522 -7.26 -1.30 -20.30
CA LYS A 522 -8.06 -2.50 -20.00
C LYS A 522 -9.53 -2.27 -20.32
N GLU A 523 -10.15 -1.22 -19.78
CA GLU A 523 -11.58 -0.94 -20.00
C GLU A 523 -11.90 -0.70 -21.48
N THR A 524 -11.02 -0.01 -22.20
CA THR A 524 -11.16 0.20 -23.65
C THR A 524 -11.13 -1.14 -24.41
N LEU A 525 -10.21 -2.04 -24.06
CA LEU A 525 -10.10 -3.36 -24.67
C LEU A 525 -11.29 -4.26 -24.29
N LEU A 526 -11.72 -4.26 -23.03
CA LEU A 526 -12.90 -5.01 -22.59
C LEU A 526 -14.16 -4.55 -23.31
N SER A 527 -14.35 -3.24 -23.48
CA SER A 527 -15.47 -2.69 -24.24
C SER A 527 -15.46 -3.17 -25.70
N LYS A 528 -14.28 -3.15 -26.34
CA LYS A 528 -14.11 -3.64 -27.71
C LYS A 528 -14.41 -5.14 -27.84
N LEU A 529 -13.92 -5.96 -26.90
CA LEU A 529 -14.18 -7.40 -26.86
C LEU A 529 -15.67 -7.71 -26.67
N ARG A 530 -16.33 -7.03 -25.72
CA ARG A 530 -17.79 -7.14 -25.53
C ARG A 530 -18.55 -6.71 -26.79
N GLY A 531 -18.09 -5.65 -27.46
CA GLY A 531 -18.65 -5.19 -28.74
C GLY A 531 -18.63 -6.29 -29.81
N TYR A 532 -17.52 -7.02 -29.94
CA TYR A 532 -17.44 -8.16 -30.86
C TYR A 532 -18.40 -9.30 -30.52
N VAL A 533 -18.58 -9.63 -29.23
CA VAL A 533 -19.59 -10.63 -28.82
C VAL A 533 -21.00 -10.20 -29.21
N THR A 534 -21.34 -8.93 -28.99
CA THR A 534 -22.64 -8.36 -29.39
C THR A 534 -22.83 -8.39 -30.91
N GLU A 535 -21.82 -7.98 -31.68
CA GLU A 535 -21.83 -8.08 -33.15
C GLU A 535 -22.08 -9.52 -33.63
N SER A 536 -21.42 -10.51 -33.02
CA SER A 536 -21.64 -11.92 -33.36
C SER A 536 -23.07 -12.37 -33.07
N LYS A 537 -23.65 -11.96 -31.94
CA LYS A 537 -25.04 -12.29 -31.60
C LYS A 537 -26.03 -11.67 -32.59
N GLU A 538 -25.83 -10.41 -32.97
CA GLU A 538 -26.70 -9.74 -33.94
C GLU A 538 -26.61 -10.38 -35.33
N ALA A 539 -25.41 -10.78 -35.77
CA ALA A 539 -25.25 -11.54 -37.01
C ALA A 539 -26.02 -12.87 -36.99
N LEU A 540 -25.96 -13.60 -35.87
CA LEU A 540 -26.73 -14.84 -35.68
C LEU A 540 -28.24 -14.58 -35.67
N LYS A 541 -28.73 -13.51 -35.01
CA LYS A 541 -30.15 -13.14 -35.03
C LYS A 541 -30.63 -12.96 -36.46
N ILE A 542 -29.92 -12.16 -37.25
CA ILE A 542 -30.25 -11.88 -38.66
C ILE A 542 -30.36 -13.18 -39.47
N GLN A 543 -29.45 -14.13 -39.24
CA GLN A 543 -29.46 -15.42 -39.93
C GLN A 543 -30.60 -16.36 -39.49
N LEU A 544 -30.98 -16.33 -38.21
CA LEU A 544 -31.97 -17.26 -37.64
C LEU A 544 -33.41 -16.75 -37.77
N THR A 545 -33.63 -15.44 -37.84
CA THR A 545 -34.96 -14.82 -37.96
C THR A 545 -35.81 -15.40 -39.10
N PRO A 546 -35.30 -15.65 -40.32
CA PRO A 546 -36.10 -16.25 -41.39
C PRO A 546 -36.70 -17.61 -41.03
N SER A 547 -35.90 -18.52 -40.46
CA SER A 547 -36.35 -19.87 -40.07
C SER A 547 -37.36 -19.82 -38.93
N LEU A 548 -37.13 -18.96 -37.93
CA LEU A 548 -38.06 -18.77 -36.81
C LEU A 548 -39.39 -18.17 -37.28
N ASN A 549 -39.35 -17.22 -38.21
CA ASN A 549 -40.55 -16.64 -38.81
C ASN A 549 -41.36 -17.69 -39.59
N GLN A 550 -40.72 -18.64 -40.27
CA GLN A 550 -41.43 -19.73 -40.94
C GLN A 550 -42.19 -20.63 -39.96
N ILE A 551 -41.58 -20.97 -38.81
CA ILE A 551 -42.24 -21.75 -37.75
C ILE A 551 -43.43 -20.97 -37.17
N HIS A 552 -43.24 -19.67 -36.89
CA HIS A 552 -44.30 -18.79 -36.42
C HIS A 552 -45.45 -18.64 -37.41
N LEU A 553 -45.16 -18.52 -38.71
CA LEU A 553 -46.18 -18.50 -39.75
C LEU A 553 -46.98 -19.80 -39.77
N GLY A 554 -46.32 -20.97 -39.68
CA GLY A 554 -47.01 -22.27 -39.63
C GLY A 554 -47.91 -22.47 -38.40
N PHE A 555 -47.60 -21.79 -37.29
CA PHE A 555 -48.46 -21.79 -36.11
C PHE A 555 -49.61 -20.78 -36.24
N SER A 556 -49.31 -19.54 -36.64
CA SER A 556 -50.28 -18.42 -36.70
C SER A 556 -51.26 -18.51 -37.86
N SER A 557 -50.91 -19.18 -38.96
CA SER A 557 -51.83 -19.41 -40.07
C SER A 557 -52.93 -20.43 -39.75
N TYR A 558 -52.83 -21.11 -38.61
CA TYR A 558 -53.83 -22.08 -38.18
C TYR A 558 -55.07 -21.40 -37.63
N GLN A 559 -56.24 -21.83 -38.14
CA GLN A 559 -57.54 -21.45 -37.60
C GLN A 559 -58.20 -22.70 -37.07
N SER A 560 -58.46 -22.74 -35.76
CA SER A 560 -59.16 -23.88 -35.17
C SER A 560 -60.55 -24.01 -35.79
N PRO A 561 -60.87 -25.13 -36.43
CA PRO A 561 -62.20 -25.33 -37.00
C PRO A 561 -63.24 -25.46 -35.89
N LEU A 562 -64.47 -24.99 -36.16
CA LEU A 562 -65.61 -25.24 -35.29
C LEU A 562 -66.06 -26.70 -35.48
N LEU A 563 -65.75 -27.55 -34.50
CA LEU A 563 -66.12 -28.97 -34.48
C LEU A 563 -67.40 -29.20 -33.68
N THR A 564 -68.18 -30.19 -34.10
CA THR A 564 -69.38 -30.64 -33.38
C THR A 564 -69.02 -31.47 -32.16
N SER A 565 -69.92 -31.55 -31.18
CA SER A 565 -69.72 -32.33 -29.94
C SER A 565 -69.57 -33.83 -30.18
N PHE A 566 -69.99 -34.35 -31.34
CA PHE A 566 -69.90 -35.77 -31.70
C PHE A 566 -68.56 -36.14 -32.36
N ASN A 567 -67.68 -35.15 -32.60
CA ASN A 567 -66.39 -35.40 -33.22
C ASN A 567 -65.39 -35.99 -32.19
N PRO A 568 -64.90 -37.22 -32.39
CA PRO A 568 -64.03 -37.86 -31.41
C PRO A 568 -62.63 -37.23 -31.34
N PHE A 569 -62.23 -36.41 -32.31
CA PHE A 569 -60.94 -35.72 -32.33
C PHE A 569 -60.91 -34.40 -31.55
N ASN A 570 -62.04 -33.93 -31.01
CA ASN A 570 -62.12 -32.60 -30.38
C ASN A 570 -61.12 -32.44 -29.21
N ALA A 571 -61.07 -33.41 -28.30
CA ALA A 571 -60.14 -33.40 -27.17
C ALA A 571 -58.67 -33.55 -27.60
N GLU A 572 -58.40 -34.41 -28.60
CA GLU A 572 -57.05 -34.64 -29.11
C GLU A 572 -56.50 -33.41 -29.84
N LEU A 573 -57.34 -32.74 -30.65
CA LEU A 573 -56.95 -31.52 -31.37
C LEU A 573 -56.63 -30.38 -30.40
N GLN A 574 -57.47 -30.18 -29.37
CA GLN A 574 -57.22 -29.17 -28.33
C GLN A 574 -55.93 -29.47 -27.56
N GLN A 575 -55.66 -30.74 -27.24
CA GLN A 575 -54.42 -31.15 -26.58
C GLN A 575 -53.19 -30.90 -27.46
N ASP A 576 -53.25 -31.26 -28.74
CA ASP A 576 -52.14 -31.05 -29.69
C ASP A 576 -51.89 -29.56 -29.94
N GLU A 577 -52.93 -28.73 -29.99
CA GLU A 577 -52.81 -27.26 -30.08
C GLU A 577 -52.13 -26.66 -28.84
N ASN A 578 -52.56 -27.06 -27.63
CA ASN A 578 -51.93 -26.60 -26.39
C ASN A 578 -50.45 -27.00 -26.32
N LYS A 579 -50.11 -28.25 -26.65
CA LYS A 579 -48.72 -28.73 -26.69
C LYS A 579 -47.86 -27.96 -27.69
N ALA A 580 -48.39 -27.70 -28.89
CA ALA A 580 -47.68 -26.91 -29.90
C ALA A 580 -47.47 -25.45 -29.44
N SER A 581 -48.46 -24.86 -28.76
CA SER A 581 -48.38 -23.51 -28.19
C SER A 581 -47.33 -23.41 -27.09
N GLU A 582 -47.34 -24.33 -26.12
CA GLU A 582 -46.36 -24.40 -25.03
C GLU A 582 -44.93 -24.59 -25.57
N ALA A 583 -44.75 -25.46 -26.56
CA ALA A 583 -43.46 -25.68 -27.19
C ALA A 583 -42.95 -24.43 -27.93
N LEU A 584 -43.84 -23.69 -28.61
CA LEU A 584 -43.52 -22.44 -29.30
C LEU A 584 -43.12 -21.34 -28.31
N GLN A 585 -43.83 -21.21 -27.19
CA GLN A 585 -43.47 -20.28 -26.12
C GLN A 585 -42.09 -20.59 -25.54
N THR A 586 -41.80 -21.87 -25.32
CA THR A 586 -40.47 -22.32 -24.85
C THR A 586 -39.38 -21.97 -25.86
N MET A 587 -39.62 -22.20 -27.16
CA MET A 587 -38.68 -21.82 -28.23
C MET A 587 -38.39 -20.31 -28.24
N ASN A 588 -39.42 -19.47 -28.11
CA ASN A 588 -39.26 -18.01 -28.05
C ASN A 588 -38.47 -17.57 -26.81
N SER A 589 -38.73 -18.21 -25.66
CA SER A 589 -37.96 -17.97 -24.43
C SER A 589 -36.47 -18.26 -24.66
N ILE A 590 -36.14 -19.42 -25.23
CA ILE A 590 -34.75 -19.78 -25.56
C ILE A 590 -34.16 -18.76 -26.54
N TYR A 591 -34.91 -18.32 -27.56
CA TYR A 591 -34.42 -17.31 -28.51
C TYR A 591 -34.06 -15.99 -27.80
N HIS A 592 -34.89 -15.52 -26.87
CA HIS A 592 -34.62 -14.31 -26.09
C HIS A 592 -33.45 -14.46 -25.10
N GLU A 593 -33.08 -15.68 -24.68
CA GLU A 593 -31.86 -15.93 -23.87
C GLU A 593 -30.56 -15.57 -24.61
N LEU A 594 -30.57 -15.40 -25.94
CA LEU A 594 -29.37 -15.10 -26.73
C LEU A 594 -28.65 -13.85 -26.21
N ASP A 595 -29.40 -12.82 -25.82
CA ASP A 595 -28.85 -11.53 -25.40
C ASP A 595 -27.98 -11.65 -24.15
N ILE A 596 -28.38 -12.53 -23.22
CA ILE A 596 -27.65 -12.80 -21.97
C ILE A 596 -26.66 -13.96 -22.07
N THR A 597 -26.70 -14.75 -23.16
CA THR A 597 -25.81 -15.90 -23.35
C THR A 597 -24.37 -15.44 -23.62
N SER A 598 -23.39 -15.97 -22.89
CA SER A 598 -21.97 -15.63 -23.14
C SER A 598 -21.46 -16.31 -24.42
N GLY A 599 -20.43 -15.75 -25.05
CA GLY A 599 -19.84 -16.27 -26.29
C GLY A 599 -19.47 -17.75 -26.24
N ARG A 600 -18.87 -18.22 -25.13
CA ARG A 600 -18.52 -19.64 -24.91
C ARG A 600 -19.73 -20.59 -24.87
N ASN A 601 -20.93 -20.07 -24.62
CA ASN A 601 -22.15 -20.84 -24.48
C ASN A 601 -23.06 -20.76 -25.72
N LEU A 602 -22.67 -20.03 -26.77
CA LEU A 602 -23.50 -19.87 -27.96
C LEU A 602 -23.79 -21.19 -28.67
N GLN A 603 -22.83 -22.11 -28.75
CA GLN A 603 -23.07 -23.44 -29.32
C GLN A 603 -24.14 -24.22 -28.55
N ASN A 604 -24.05 -24.23 -27.22
CA ASN A 604 -25.02 -24.93 -26.37
C ASN A 604 -26.41 -24.29 -26.47
N TRP A 605 -26.46 -22.96 -26.50
CA TRP A 605 -27.69 -22.23 -26.73
C TRP A 605 -28.32 -22.58 -28.09
N PHE A 606 -27.52 -22.60 -29.16
CA PHE A 606 -27.98 -22.91 -30.50
C PHE A 606 -28.54 -24.34 -30.58
N ASN A 607 -27.83 -25.32 -30.03
CA ASN A 607 -28.30 -26.71 -30.00
C ASN A 607 -29.64 -26.86 -29.25
N ARG A 608 -29.86 -26.10 -28.16
CA ARG A 608 -31.14 -26.07 -27.45
C ARG A 608 -32.25 -25.47 -28.31
N LEU A 609 -31.97 -24.37 -29.02
CA LEU A 609 -32.91 -23.71 -29.90
C LEU A 609 -33.31 -24.62 -31.08
N GLU A 610 -32.34 -25.26 -31.72
CA GLU A 610 -32.55 -26.18 -32.84
C GLU A 610 -33.40 -27.38 -32.42
N ASN A 611 -33.05 -28.03 -31.30
CA ASN A 611 -33.82 -29.15 -30.76
C ASN A 611 -35.27 -28.74 -30.45
N GLN A 612 -35.48 -27.59 -29.83
CA GLN A 612 -36.82 -27.10 -29.53
C GLN A 612 -37.58 -26.71 -30.80
N GLY A 613 -36.91 -26.14 -31.81
CA GLY A 613 -37.49 -25.85 -33.12
C GLY A 613 -37.99 -27.11 -33.82
N ASN A 614 -37.22 -28.21 -33.76
CA ASN A 614 -37.63 -29.51 -34.30
C ASN A 614 -38.86 -30.05 -33.58
N ILE A 615 -38.93 -29.97 -32.24
CA ILE A 615 -40.09 -30.37 -31.45
C ILE A 615 -41.34 -29.57 -31.85
N VAL A 616 -41.22 -28.25 -32.00
CA VAL A 616 -42.33 -27.39 -32.45
C VAL A 616 -42.81 -27.81 -33.83
N HIS A 617 -41.88 -28.05 -34.77
CA HIS A 617 -42.22 -28.47 -36.12
C HIS A 617 -43.01 -29.79 -36.14
N GLU A 618 -42.54 -30.81 -35.39
CA GLU A 618 -43.23 -32.10 -35.27
C GLU A 618 -44.64 -31.96 -34.66
N LEU A 619 -44.78 -31.15 -33.61
CA LEU A 619 -46.08 -30.92 -32.96
C LEU A 619 -47.06 -30.16 -33.86
N VAL A 620 -46.58 -29.19 -34.65
CA VAL A 620 -47.40 -28.49 -35.65
C VAL A 620 -47.86 -29.45 -36.75
N ILE A 621 -46.99 -30.34 -37.25
CA ILE A 621 -47.37 -31.38 -38.22
C ILE A 621 -48.43 -32.30 -37.62
N LYS A 622 -48.24 -32.75 -36.37
CA LYS A 622 -49.20 -33.60 -35.67
C LYS A 622 -50.56 -32.93 -35.53
N ARG A 623 -50.61 -31.69 -35.02
CA ARG A 623 -51.84 -30.89 -34.90
C ARG A 623 -52.55 -30.76 -36.25
N ASN A 624 -51.83 -30.44 -37.32
CA ASN A 624 -52.41 -30.28 -38.66
C ASN A 624 -53.00 -31.61 -39.19
N LYS A 625 -52.35 -32.74 -38.90
CA LYS A 625 -52.88 -34.07 -39.22
C LYS A 625 -54.16 -34.39 -38.42
N THR A 626 -54.17 -34.13 -37.11
CA THR A 626 -55.35 -34.29 -36.25
C THR A 626 -56.51 -33.41 -36.74
N CYS A 627 -56.23 -32.16 -37.12
CA CYS A 627 -57.22 -31.25 -37.70
C CYS A 627 -57.82 -31.79 -39.01
N THR A 628 -56.98 -32.34 -39.91
CA THR A 628 -57.43 -32.93 -41.18
C THR A 628 -58.36 -34.11 -40.93
N ASN A 629 -58.01 -34.98 -39.97
CA ASN A 629 -58.84 -36.11 -39.57
C ASN A 629 -60.17 -35.65 -38.94
N ALA A 630 -60.13 -34.63 -38.08
CA ALA A 630 -61.32 -34.05 -37.46
C ALA A 630 -62.29 -33.48 -38.51
N LEU A 631 -61.76 -32.76 -39.51
CA LEU A 631 -62.55 -32.24 -40.63
C LEU A 631 -63.19 -33.35 -41.47
N GLN A 632 -62.52 -34.50 -41.61
CA GLN A 632 -63.12 -35.66 -42.28
C GLN A 632 -64.32 -36.22 -41.50
N ILE A 633 -64.27 -36.25 -40.17
CA ILE A 633 -65.45 -36.62 -39.37
C ILE A 633 -66.57 -35.59 -39.51
N GLU A 634 -66.26 -34.30 -39.50
CA GLU A 634 -67.26 -33.24 -39.75
C GLU A 634 -67.94 -33.40 -41.12
N HIS A 635 -67.19 -33.81 -42.14
CA HIS A 635 -67.75 -34.17 -43.43
C HIS A 635 -68.70 -35.37 -43.31
N ARG A 636 -68.27 -36.46 -42.66
CA ARG A 636 -69.09 -37.68 -42.45
C ARG A 636 -70.40 -37.38 -41.73
N LEU A 637 -70.38 -36.54 -40.69
CA LEU A 637 -71.57 -36.12 -39.94
C LEU A 637 -72.56 -35.31 -40.79
N LYS A 638 -72.09 -34.65 -41.85
CA LYS A 638 -72.92 -33.88 -42.79
C LYS A 638 -73.47 -34.72 -43.95
N THR A 639 -72.97 -35.94 -44.15
CA THR A 639 -73.46 -36.82 -45.22
C THR A 639 -74.94 -37.14 -45.04
N GLN A 640 -75.64 -37.23 -46.17
CA GLN A 640 -77.07 -37.53 -46.15
C GLN A 640 -77.33 -38.93 -45.56
N ALA A 641 -76.49 -39.92 -45.87
CA ALA A 641 -76.61 -41.27 -45.33
C ALA A 641 -76.56 -41.30 -43.79
N TYR A 642 -75.62 -40.56 -43.18
CA TYR A 642 -75.52 -40.48 -41.72
C TYR A 642 -76.74 -39.81 -41.10
N ARG A 643 -77.18 -38.68 -41.68
CA ARG A 643 -78.39 -37.97 -41.23
C ARG A 643 -79.62 -38.87 -41.30
N THR A 644 -79.76 -39.65 -42.37
CA THR A 644 -80.85 -40.62 -42.52
C THR A 644 -80.76 -41.73 -41.46
N SER A 645 -79.56 -42.24 -41.14
CA SER A 645 -79.39 -43.19 -40.03
C SER A 645 -79.77 -42.60 -38.67
N VAL A 646 -79.47 -41.32 -38.42
CA VAL A 646 -79.92 -40.62 -37.20
C VAL A 646 -81.45 -40.52 -37.13
N VAL A 647 -82.14 -40.31 -38.26
CA VAL A 647 -83.61 -40.36 -38.32
C VAL A 647 -84.13 -41.74 -37.95
N ILE A 648 -83.50 -42.82 -38.43
CA ILE A 648 -83.85 -44.20 -38.04
C ILE A 648 -83.73 -44.37 -36.52
N LEU A 649 -82.57 -43.99 -35.94
CA LEU A 649 -82.33 -44.13 -34.50
C LEU A 649 -83.37 -43.36 -33.68
N LYS A 650 -83.71 -42.13 -34.10
CA LYS A 650 -84.73 -41.32 -33.44
C LYS A 650 -86.12 -41.95 -33.52
N ALA A 651 -86.52 -42.46 -34.69
CA ALA A 651 -87.82 -43.11 -34.87
C ALA A 651 -87.94 -44.40 -34.04
N LEU A 652 -86.89 -45.22 -34.00
CA LEU A 652 -86.81 -46.39 -33.11
C LEU A 652 -86.91 -45.95 -31.65
N GLN A 653 -86.28 -44.83 -31.30
CA GLN A 653 -86.24 -44.35 -29.94
C GLN A 653 -87.59 -43.86 -29.42
N GLU A 654 -88.26 -43.05 -30.23
CA GLU A 654 -89.62 -42.57 -29.94
C GLU A 654 -90.59 -43.75 -29.79
N GLU A 655 -90.51 -44.76 -30.66
CA GLU A 655 -91.40 -45.92 -30.59
C GLU A 655 -91.12 -46.82 -29.39
N PHE A 656 -89.85 -47.04 -29.04
CA PHE A 656 -89.48 -47.80 -27.84
C PHE A 656 -90.06 -47.15 -26.58
N TRP A 657 -89.84 -45.85 -26.39
CA TRP A 657 -90.33 -45.15 -25.21
C TRP A 657 -91.86 -45.01 -25.18
N ARG A 658 -92.51 -44.88 -26.35
CA ARG A 658 -93.98 -44.91 -26.43
C ARG A 658 -94.55 -46.22 -25.92
N ILE A 659 -93.95 -47.35 -26.28
CA ILE A 659 -94.37 -48.68 -25.81
C ILE A 659 -94.05 -48.83 -24.32
N MET A 660 -92.82 -48.49 -23.89
CA MET A 660 -92.42 -48.54 -22.48
C MET A 660 -93.45 -47.82 -21.59
N ARG A 661 -93.72 -46.54 -21.86
CA ARG A 661 -94.64 -45.73 -21.05
C ARG A 661 -96.09 -46.24 -21.06
N ALA A 662 -96.54 -46.82 -22.18
CA ALA A 662 -97.92 -47.29 -22.30
C ALA A 662 -98.20 -48.60 -21.56
N TYR A 663 -97.22 -49.51 -21.49
CA TYR A 663 -97.43 -50.89 -21.01
C TYR A 663 -96.71 -51.20 -19.70
N PHE A 664 -95.69 -50.43 -19.33
CA PHE A 664 -94.94 -50.65 -18.09
C PHE A 664 -95.77 -50.61 -16.80
N PRO A 665 -96.72 -49.66 -16.61
CA PRO A 665 -97.54 -49.64 -15.38
C PRO A 665 -98.34 -50.93 -15.17
N ASN A 666 -98.84 -51.52 -16.26
CA ASN A 666 -99.56 -52.79 -16.21
C ASN A 666 -98.63 -53.98 -15.91
N ALA A 667 -97.40 -53.95 -16.42
CA ALA A 667 -96.42 -55.00 -16.17
C ALA A 667 -95.98 -55.05 -14.69
N ILE A 668 -95.80 -53.89 -14.05
CA ILE A 668 -95.56 -53.81 -12.60
C ILE A 668 -96.75 -54.37 -11.82
N ALA A 669 -97.98 -54.01 -12.20
CA ALA A 669 -99.17 -54.50 -11.52
C ALA A 669 -99.33 -56.03 -11.60
N LEU A 670 -98.92 -56.65 -12.72
CA LEU A 670 -98.97 -58.09 -12.94
C LEU A 670 -97.81 -58.85 -12.29
N HIS A 671 -96.67 -58.19 -12.07
CA HIS A 671 -95.45 -58.78 -11.51
C HIS A 671 -94.88 -57.94 -10.36
N PRO A 672 -95.61 -57.77 -9.25
CA PRO A 672 -95.26 -56.82 -8.20
C PRO A 672 -93.98 -57.17 -7.43
N ASN A 673 -93.51 -58.43 -7.47
CA ASN A 673 -92.33 -58.91 -6.74
C ASN A 673 -91.06 -59.02 -7.62
N ASP A 674 -91.07 -58.52 -8.86
CA ASP A 674 -89.91 -58.58 -9.75
C ASP A 674 -88.99 -57.36 -9.52
N GLU A 675 -87.90 -57.58 -8.79
CA GLU A 675 -86.89 -56.56 -8.48
C GLU A 675 -86.31 -55.87 -9.74
N LYS A 676 -86.19 -56.60 -10.86
CA LYS A 676 -85.65 -56.05 -12.12
C LYS A 676 -86.66 -55.14 -12.82
N LEU A 677 -87.96 -55.39 -12.67
CA LEU A 677 -89.01 -54.50 -13.19
C LEU A 677 -89.16 -53.26 -12.32
N GLN A 678 -89.06 -53.39 -10.99
CA GLN A 678 -89.10 -52.25 -10.07
C GLN A 678 -87.92 -51.29 -10.30
N ALA A 679 -86.72 -51.82 -10.54
CA ALA A 679 -85.53 -50.99 -10.85
C ALA A 679 -85.66 -50.17 -12.14
N ILE A 680 -86.60 -50.49 -13.03
CA ILE A 680 -86.84 -49.75 -14.27
C ILE A 680 -87.74 -48.52 -14.04
N ASP A 681 -88.55 -48.52 -12.97
CA ASP A 681 -89.46 -47.41 -12.64
C ASP A 681 -88.69 -46.10 -12.40
N ASP A 682 -87.55 -46.19 -11.71
CA ASP A 682 -86.63 -45.07 -11.47
C ASP A 682 -85.94 -44.56 -12.76
N ILE A 683 -85.87 -45.38 -13.82
CA ILE A 683 -85.10 -45.11 -15.04
C ILE A 683 -85.97 -44.48 -16.14
N ILE A 684 -87.27 -44.81 -16.18
CA ILE A 684 -88.20 -44.40 -17.25
C ILE A 684 -88.36 -42.87 -17.31
N ASP A 685 -88.32 -42.20 -16.17
CA ASP A 685 -88.43 -40.74 -16.08
C ASP A 685 -87.06 -40.04 -16.08
N ALA A 686 -85.97 -40.75 -15.73
CA ALA A 686 -84.64 -40.17 -15.57
C ALA A 686 -83.79 -40.19 -16.86
N THR A 687 -84.07 -41.10 -17.81
CA THR A 687 -83.22 -41.27 -19.01
C THR A 687 -84.03 -41.40 -20.29
N SER A 688 -83.46 -40.91 -21.40
CA SER A 688 -84.00 -41.13 -22.74
C SER A 688 -83.17 -42.13 -23.57
N ASP A 689 -82.07 -42.67 -23.02
CA ASP A 689 -81.16 -43.54 -23.76
C ASP A 689 -81.64 -45.00 -23.78
N ILE A 690 -81.74 -45.57 -24.98
CA ILE A 690 -82.18 -46.94 -25.23
C ILE A 690 -81.03 -47.93 -25.21
N ASN A 691 -79.79 -47.43 -25.26
CA ASN A 691 -78.60 -48.24 -25.36
C ASN A 691 -78.17 -48.93 -24.04
N LEU A 692 -79.00 -48.88 -23.01
CA LEU A 692 -78.81 -49.64 -21.77
C LEU A 692 -78.82 -51.16 -22.05
N GLU A 693 -78.12 -51.95 -21.24
CA GLU A 693 -78.09 -53.42 -21.33
C GLU A 693 -79.40 -54.04 -20.82
N TRP A 694 -80.47 -53.86 -21.58
CA TRP A 694 -81.76 -54.46 -21.26
C TRP A 694 -81.72 -55.98 -21.35
N SER A 695 -82.23 -56.65 -20.33
CA SER A 695 -82.44 -58.09 -20.35
C SER A 695 -83.69 -58.43 -21.19
N LYS A 696 -83.59 -59.43 -22.07
CA LYS A 696 -84.70 -59.88 -22.90
C LYS A 696 -85.90 -60.31 -22.03
N GLU A 697 -85.63 -61.09 -20.99
CA GLU A 697 -86.64 -61.57 -20.06
C GLU A 697 -87.41 -60.44 -19.38
N THR A 698 -86.73 -59.34 -19.05
CA THR A 698 -87.36 -58.19 -18.38
C THR A 698 -88.20 -57.37 -19.36
N LEU A 699 -87.70 -57.11 -20.57
CA LEU A 699 -88.46 -56.36 -21.59
C LEU A 699 -89.66 -57.17 -22.11
N ASP A 700 -89.52 -58.48 -22.29
CA ASP A 700 -90.61 -59.35 -22.76
C ASP A 700 -91.80 -59.40 -21.78
N LYS A 701 -91.56 -59.19 -20.47
CA LYS A 701 -92.63 -59.06 -19.46
C LYS A 701 -93.45 -57.77 -19.62
N ILE A 702 -92.87 -56.72 -20.20
CA ILE A 702 -93.56 -55.47 -20.49
C ILE A 702 -94.24 -55.56 -21.85
N ASP A 703 -93.44 -55.78 -22.89
CA ASP A 703 -93.87 -56.00 -24.26
C ASP A 703 -92.70 -56.58 -25.08
N PRO A 704 -92.85 -57.75 -25.73
CA PRO A 704 -91.76 -58.39 -26.45
C PRO A 704 -91.25 -57.60 -27.67
N ARG A 705 -91.96 -56.56 -28.12
CA ARG A 705 -91.49 -55.66 -29.19
C ARG A 705 -90.33 -54.78 -28.73
N LEU A 706 -90.21 -54.50 -27.44
CA LEU A 706 -89.18 -53.61 -26.89
C LEU A 706 -87.77 -54.17 -27.10
N PHE A 707 -87.57 -55.46 -26.87
CA PHE A 707 -86.27 -56.09 -27.09
C PHE A 707 -85.86 -56.06 -28.57
N VAL A 708 -86.83 -56.27 -29.47
CA VAL A 708 -86.59 -56.19 -30.93
C VAL A 708 -86.19 -54.77 -31.32
N LEU A 709 -86.89 -53.74 -30.85
CA LEU A 709 -86.57 -52.33 -31.12
C LEU A 709 -85.18 -51.93 -30.58
N SER A 710 -84.84 -52.34 -29.36
CA SER A 710 -83.52 -52.08 -28.77
C SER A 710 -82.39 -52.79 -29.55
N SER A 711 -82.62 -54.03 -30.00
CA SER A 711 -81.67 -54.78 -30.82
C SER A 711 -81.40 -54.09 -32.17
N ILE A 712 -82.46 -53.66 -32.86
CA ILE A 712 -82.35 -52.91 -34.12
C ILE A 712 -81.61 -51.58 -33.89
N TYR A 713 -81.97 -50.85 -32.82
CA TYR A 713 -81.29 -49.60 -32.45
C TYR A 713 -79.80 -49.80 -32.22
N ARG A 714 -79.39 -50.85 -31.49
CA ARG A 714 -77.98 -51.17 -31.23
C ARG A 714 -77.20 -51.43 -32.52
N ASP A 715 -77.80 -52.12 -33.49
CA ASP A 715 -77.14 -52.41 -34.77
C ASP A 715 -76.87 -51.13 -35.58
N PHE A 716 -77.87 -50.25 -35.73
CA PHE A 716 -77.69 -48.96 -36.40
C PHE A 716 -76.72 -48.04 -35.64
N HIS A 717 -76.82 -48.01 -34.31
CA HIS A 717 -75.94 -47.21 -33.46
C HIS A 717 -74.48 -47.68 -33.55
N ARG A 718 -74.24 -49.00 -33.61
CA ARG A 718 -72.91 -49.58 -33.80
C ARG A 718 -72.29 -49.17 -35.14
N ILE A 719 -73.07 -49.19 -36.22
CA ILE A 719 -72.59 -48.81 -37.55
C ILE A 719 -72.24 -47.32 -37.59
N ASN A 720 -73.08 -46.47 -37.00
CA ASN A 720 -72.79 -45.04 -36.84
C ASN A 720 -71.49 -44.82 -36.06
N ASN A 721 -71.30 -45.49 -34.92
CA ASN A 721 -70.10 -45.33 -34.10
C ASN A 721 -68.81 -45.84 -34.76
N ARG A 722 -68.90 -46.82 -35.66
CA ARG A 722 -67.75 -47.24 -36.49
C ARG A 722 -67.46 -46.23 -37.60
N TYR A 723 -68.48 -45.56 -38.13
CA TYR A 723 -68.33 -44.56 -39.18
C TYR A 723 -67.76 -43.23 -38.70
N ILE A 724 -68.17 -42.77 -37.51
CA ILE A 724 -67.66 -41.54 -36.87
C ILE A 724 -66.54 -41.83 -35.85
N ASN A 725 -65.68 -42.80 -36.16
CA ASN A 725 -64.61 -43.27 -35.26
C ASN A 725 -63.27 -42.56 -35.49
N THR A 726 -62.39 -42.55 -34.48
CA THR A 726 -61.01 -42.06 -34.62
C THR A 726 -60.22 -42.86 -35.66
N ASN A 727 -60.52 -44.14 -35.83
CA ASN A 727 -59.96 -44.93 -36.93
C ASN A 727 -60.80 -44.75 -38.21
N LEU A 728 -60.39 -43.77 -39.02
CA LEU A 728 -61.05 -43.40 -40.27
C LEU A 728 -61.11 -44.53 -41.31
N PHE A 729 -60.26 -45.56 -41.19
CA PHE A 729 -60.21 -46.69 -42.12
C PHE A 729 -61.28 -47.75 -41.86
N LEU A 730 -61.99 -47.69 -40.73
CA LEU A 730 -63.03 -48.68 -40.40
C LEU A 730 -64.21 -48.66 -41.38
N HIS A 731 -64.58 -47.48 -41.88
CA HIS A 731 -65.61 -47.31 -42.90
C HIS A 731 -65.25 -46.21 -43.88
N SER A 732 -65.52 -46.44 -45.15
CA SER A 732 -65.65 -45.40 -46.16
C SER A 732 -67.12 -45.01 -46.30
N ASP A 733 -67.41 -43.88 -46.94
CA ASP A 733 -68.77 -43.42 -47.18
C ASP A 733 -69.58 -44.49 -47.96
N GLN A 734 -68.93 -45.19 -48.89
CA GLN A 734 -69.54 -46.25 -49.68
C GLN A 734 -69.82 -47.52 -48.85
N THR A 735 -68.86 -47.96 -48.03
CA THR A 735 -69.08 -49.16 -47.19
C THR A 735 -70.11 -48.91 -46.10
N TYR A 736 -70.13 -47.70 -45.53
CA TYR A 736 -71.15 -47.27 -44.58
C TYR A 736 -72.55 -47.24 -45.22
N LEU A 737 -72.69 -46.63 -46.41
CA LEU A 737 -73.96 -46.59 -47.12
C LEU A 737 -74.49 -48.00 -47.43
N GLN A 738 -73.62 -48.90 -47.89
CA GLN A 738 -74.02 -50.27 -48.18
C GLN A 738 -74.45 -51.03 -46.92
N GLU A 739 -73.66 -51.00 -45.84
CA GLU A 739 -74.03 -51.68 -44.59
C GLU A 739 -75.31 -51.09 -43.99
N LEU A 740 -75.52 -49.78 -44.13
CA LEU A 740 -76.74 -49.11 -43.70
C LEU A 740 -77.96 -49.59 -44.51
N ILE A 741 -77.84 -49.69 -45.83
CA ILE A 741 -78.89 -50.24 -46.71
C ILE A 741 -79.19 -51.69 -46.34
N ASP A 742 -78.16 -52.53 -46.20
CA ASP A 742 -78.32 -53.94 -45.83
C ASP A 742 -79.07 -54.07 -44.49
N LYS A 743 -78.76 -53.22 -43.50
CA LYS A 743 -79.49 -53.20 -42.23
C LYS A 743 -80.92 -52.69 -42.35
N VAL A 744 -81.18 -51.71 -43.20
CA VAL A 744 -82.55 -51.25 -43.48
C VAL A 744 -83.35 -52.37 -44.14
N GLU A 745 -82.81 -53.04 -45.15
CA GLU A 745 -83.43 -54.19 -45.82
C GLU A 745 -83.68 -55.35 -44.83
N VAL A 746 -82.75 -55.61 -43.90
CA VAL A 746 -82.93 -56.68 -42.91
C VAL A 746 -83.95 -56.32 -41.84
N HIS A 747 -84.00 -55.07 -41.35
CA HIS A 747 -84.77 -54.73 -40.13
C HIS A 747 -86.04 -53.91 -40.33
N LEU A 748 -86.11 -53.05 -41.36
CA LEU A 748 -87.17 -52.05 -41.50
C LEU A 748 -87.93 -52.14 -42.83
N HIS A 749 -87.29 -52.74 -43.84
CA HIS A 749 -87.79 -52.85 -45.20
C HIS A 749 -87.73 -54.31 -45.66
N ASN A 750 -88.44 -55.17 -44.91
CA ASN A 750 -88.50 -56.61 -45.14
C ASN A 750 -89.93 -57.16 -45.16
N ASP A 751 -90.02 -58.39 -45.63
CA ASP A 751 -91.22 -59.21 -45.75
C ASP A 751 -91.69 -59.84 -44.43
N HIS A 752 -91.19 -59.43 -43.26
CA HIS A 752 -91.51 -60.07 -41.97
C HIS A 752 -91.91 -59.07 -40.88
N MET A 753 -92.26 -57.84 -41.26
CA MET A 753 -92.63 -56.78 -40.32
C MET A 753 -93.91 -57.08 -39.52
N GLU A 754 -94.74 -58.05 -39.96
CA GLU A 754 -95.91 -58.49 -39.21
C GLU A 754 -95.54 -59.13 -37.87
N ALA A 755 -94.30 -59.62 -37.72
CA ALA A 755 -93.79 -60.16 -36.46
C ALA A 755 -93.85 -59.15 -35.31
N LEU A 756 -93.76 -57.85 -35.63
CA LEU A 756 -93.93 -56.76 -34.67
C LEU A 756 -95.37 -56.64 -34.15
N SER A 757 -96.35 -57.27 -34.78
CA SER A 757 -97.74 -57.31 -34.30
C SER A 757 -98.11 -58.60 -33.56
N ASN A 758 -97.22 -59.61 -33.56
CA ASN A 758 -97.44 -60.89 -32.87
C ASN A 758 -97.72 -60.72 -31.37
N ALA A 759 -97.12 -59.70 -30.75
CA ALA A 759 -97.28 -59.39 -29.32
C ALA A 759 -98.69 -58.94 -28.92
N LYS A 760 -99.45 -58.37 -29.87
CA LYS A 760 -100.72 -57.67 -29.60
C LYS A 760 -101.94 -58.41 -30.14
N ARG A 761 -101.78 -59.34 -31.08
CA ARG A 761 -102.89 -59.96 -31.81
C ARG A 761 -103.01 -61.46 -31.48
N PRO A 762 -104.24 -62.00 -31.35
CA PRO A 762 -104.45 -63.43 -31.20
C PRO A 762 -103.85 -64.23 -32.37
N LEU A 763 -103.35 -65.44 -32.08
CA LEU A 763 -102.71 -66.33 -33.07
C LEU A 763 -103.54 -66.52 -34.35
N LEU A 764 -104.87 -66.67 -34.22
CA LEU A 764 -105.77 -66.82 -35.36
C LEU A 764 -105.81 -65.55 -36.24
N VAL A 765 -105.90 -64.37 -35.64
CA VAL A 765 -105.91 -63.08 -36.37
C VAL A 765 -104.58 -62.89 -37.09
N GLN A 766 -103.48 -63.25 -36.44
CA GLN A 766 -102.15 -63.15 -37.02
C GLN A 766 -101.96 -64.16 -38.16
N TRP A 767 -102.48 -65.38 -38.03
CA TRP A 767 -102.47 -66.38 -39.09
C TRP A 767 -103.25 -65.91 -40.32
N ILE A 768 -104.47 -65.38 -40.13
CA ILE A 768 -105.28 -64.79 -41.22
C ILE A 768 -104.50 -63.66 -41.89
N ARG A 769 -103.86 -62.81 -41.09
CA ARG A 769 -103.11 -61.66 -41.58
C ARG A 769 -101.92 -62.06 -42.44
N ILE A 770 -101.13 -63.04 -42.00
CA ILE A 770 -99.93 -63.51 -42.69
C ILE A 770 -100.25 -64.34 -43.94
N TYR A 771 -101.16 -65.33 -43.84
CA TYR A 771 -101.36 -66.30 -44.92
C TYR A 771 -102.45 -65.89 -45.92
N ILE A 772 -103.43 -65.09 -45.50
CA ILE A 772 -104.57 -64.70 -46.34
C ILE A 772 -104.48 -63.22 -46.73
N LEU A 773 -104.56 -62.30 -45.77
CA LEU A 773 -104.68 -60.86 -46.08
C LEU A 773 -103.44 -60.32 -46.78
N ARG A 774 -102.25 -60.73 -46.36
CA ARG A 774 -101.00 -60.35 -47.02
C ARG A 774 -100.95 -60.82 -48.46
N SER A 775 -101.23 -62.10 -48.72
CA SER A 775 -101.23 -62.68 -50.07
C SER A 775 -102.21 -61.92 -50.98
N LEU A 776 -103.39 -61.58 -50.47
CA LEU A 776 -104.38 -60.79 -51.20
C LEU A 776 -103.93 -59.34 -51.43
N GLN A 777 -103.32 -58.69 -50.44
CA GLN A 777 -102.77 -57.34 -50.58
C GLN A 777 -101.56 -57.30 -51.52
N ALA A 778 -100.72 -58.34 -51.53
CA ALA A 778 -99.60 -58.48 -52.44
C ALA A 778 -100.08 -58.59 -53.89
N ILE A 779 -101.11 -59.39 -54.15
CA ILE A 779 -101.77 -59.47 -55.46
C ILE A 779 -102.37 -58.11 -55.84
N GLY A 780 -103.04 -57.43 -54.91
CA GLY A 780 -103.58 -56.09 -55.11
C GLY A 780 -102.51 -55.05 -55.47
N HIS A 781 -101.37 -55.07 -54.79
CA HIS A 781 -100.23 -54.19 -55.06
C HIS A 781 -99.56 -54.51 -56.40
N GLN A 782 -99.39 -55.79 -56.75
CA GLN A 782 -98.85 -56.22 -58.04
C GLN A 782 -99.74 -55.78 -59.20
N LEU A 783 -101.07 -55.84 -59.06
CA LEU A 783 -102.00 -55.33 -60.06
C LEU A 783 -101.94 -53.80 -60.17
N LEU A 784 -101.86 -53.08 -59.06
CA LEU A 784 -101.78 -51.61 -59.03
C LEU A 784 -100.46 -51.08 -59.62
N THR A 785 -99.34 -51.75 -59.36
CA THR A 785 -98.01 -51.42 -59.92
C THR A 785 -97.88 -51.79 -61.39
N TYR A 786 -98.59 -52.83 -61.85
CA TYR A 786 -98.66 -53.15 -63.29
C TYR A 786 -99.42 -52.06 -64.07
N TRP A 787 -100.42 -51.42 -63.45
CA TRP A 787 -101.26 -50.40 -64.09
C TRP A 787 -100.71 -48.97 -64.00
N LYS A 788 -100.06 -48.63 -62.89
CA LYS A 788 -99.36 -47.35 -62.71
C LYS A 788 -97.86 -47.63 -62.77
N GLN A 789 -97.22 -47.39 -63.92
CA GLN A 789 -95.76 -47.52 -64.10
C GLN A 789 -94.99 -46.48 -63.28
N ASP A 790 -95.04 -46.59 -61.95
CA ASP A 790 -94.31 -45.75 -61.02
C ASP A 790 -93.25 -46.61 -60.34
N GLU A 791 -91.98 -46.36 -60.66
CA GLU A 791 -90.85 -47.13 -60.11
C GLU A 791 -90.77 -47.03 -58.57
N SER A 792 -91.32 -45.96 -57.97
CA SER A 792 -91.36 -45.80 -56.51
C SER A 792 -92.29 -46.81 -55.82
N LEU A 793 -93.30 -47.32 -56.52
CA LEU A 793 -94.23 -48.31 -55.96
C LEU A 793 -93.71 -49.75 -56.04
N ARG A 794 -92.68 -49.99 -56.86
CA ARG A 794 -92.14 -51.34 -57.14
C ARG A 794 -91.36 -51.93 -55.96
N TYR A 795 -90.83 -51.08 -55.09
CA TYR A 795 -90.05 -51.45 -53.92
C TYR A 795 -90.72 -51.04 -52.60
N ARG A 796 -91.99 -50.60 -52.64
CA ARG A 796 -92.68 -50.11 -51.44
C ARG A 796 -93.30 -51.28 -50.67
N PHE A 797 -92.82 -51.53 -49.45
CA PHE A 797 -93.46 -52.49 -48.55
C PHE A 797 -94.75 -51.91 -48.01
N PHE A 798 -95.81 -52.73 -47.96
CA PHE A 798 -97.11 -52.30 -47.48
C PHE A 798 -97.40 -52.88 -46.09
N VAL A 799 -98.14 -52.13 -45.31
CA VAL A 799 -98.58 -52.58 -43.99
C VAL A 799 -99.77 -53.51 -44.16
N THR A 800 -99.70 -54.71 -43.60
CA THR A 800 -100.81 -55.68 -43.75
C THR A 800 -102.02 -55.23 -42.92
N LEU A 801 -103.23 -55.37 -43.46
CA LEU A 801 -104.47 -54.95 -42.81
C LEU A 801 -104.55 -55.49 -41.37
N GLY A 802 -104.81 -54.60 -40.40
CA GLY A 802 -104.87 -54.95 -38.97
C GLY A 802 -103.59 -54.74 -38.16
N ALA A 803 -102.57 -54.10 -38.74
CA ALA A 803 -101.29 -53.79 -38.08
C ALA A 803 -101.41 -53.02 -36.77
N CYS A 804 -100.41 -53.22 -35.90
CA CYS A 804 -100.21 -52.33 -34.77
C CYS A 804 -99.53 -51.02 -35.20
N GLN A 805 -99.62 -50.01 -34.36
CA GLN A 805 -99.04 -48.68 -34.61
C GLN A 805 -97.52 -48.74 -34.85
N THR A 806 -96.79 -49.59 -34.13
CA THR A 806 -95.34 -49.77 -34.28
C THR A 806 -94.97 -50.33 -35.64
N GLU A 807 -95.71 -51.32 -36.13
CA GLU A 807 -95.50 -51.87 -37.47
C GLU A 807 -95.78 -50.80 -38.55
N HIS A 808 -96.87 -50.04 -38.41
CA HIS A 808 -97.14 -48.91 -39.31
C HIS A 808 -95.99 -47.90 -39.36
N LYS A 809 -95.54 -47.45 -38.18
CA LYS A 809 -94.51 -46.43 -38.06
C LYS A 809 -93.16 -46.88 -38.61
N LEU A 810 -92.76 -48.13 -38.34
CA LEU A 810 -91.49 -48.66 -38.81
C LEU A 810 -91.49 -49.01 -40.31
N VAL A 811 -92.60 -49.48 -40.87
CA VAL A 811 -92.71 -49.71 -42.33
C VAL A 811 -92.73 -48.38 -43.08
N GLU A 812 -93.43 -47.37 -42.58
CA GLU A 812 -93.41 -46.02 -43.17
C GLU A 812 -92.00 -45.43 -43.13
N THR A 813 -91.35 -45.44 -41.96
CA THR A 813 -89.97 -44.98 -41.79
C THR A 813 -89.01 -45.80 -42.67
N GLY A 814 -89.18 -47.12 -42.72
CA GLY A 814 -88.36 -48.03 -43.51
C GLY A 814 -88.45 -47.76 -45.00
N ASN A 815 -89.65 -47.55 -45.56
CA ASN A 815 -89.82 -47.17 -46.95
C ASN A 815 -89.19 -45.81 -47.27
N GLU A 816 -89.46 -44.79 -46.44
CA GLU A 816 -88.92 -43.43 -46.63
C GLU A 816 -87.39 -43.42 -46.62
N VAL A 817 -86.80 -44.09 -45.62
CA VAL A 817 -85.36 -44.18 -45.45
C VAL A 817 -84.73 -45.04 -46.54
N TYR A 818 -85.33 -46.17 -46.90
CA TYR A 818 -84.80 -47.04 -47.95
C TYR A 818 -84.70 -46.32 -49.30
N HIS A 819 -85.76 -45.62 -49.72
CA HIS A 819 -85.74 -44.82 -50.94
C HIS A 819 -84.70 -43.70 -50.86
N SER A 820 -84.60 -43.02 -49.71
CA SER A 820 -83.60 -41.99 -49.48
C SER A 820 -82.17 -42.52 -49.59
N LEU A 821 -81.88 -43.72 -49.08
CA LEU A 821 -80.55 -44.33 -49.14
C LEU A 821 -80.22 -44.92 -50.51
N LYS A 822 -81.17 -45.59 -51.19
CA LYS A 822 -80.96 -46.10 -52.55
C LYS A 822 -80.76 -44.98 -53.56
N ALA A 823 -81.44 -43.84 -53.40
CA ALA A 823 -81.20 -42.66 -54.25
C ALA A 823 -79.73 -42.18 -54.18
N LEU A 824 -79.06 -42.35 -53.03
CA LEU A 824 -77.64 -42.02 -52.84
C LEU A 824 -76.68 -43.05 -53.47
N THR A 825 -77.16 -44.22 -53.91
CA THR A 825 -76.34 -45.21 -54.64
C THR A 825 -76.34 -44.99 -56.16
N ALA A 826 -77.28 -44.19 -56.67
CA ALA A 826 -77.41 -43.86 -58.08
C ALA A 826 -76.80 -42.49 -58.45
N ALA A 827 -76.50 -41.66 -57.45
CA ALA A 827 -75.75 -40.41 -57.55
C ALA A 827 -74.28 -40.66 -57.25
#